data_AF-W2U584-F1
#
_entry.id   AF-W2U584-F1
#
_cell.length_a   1.000
_cell.length_b   1.000
_cell.length_c   1.000
_cell.angle_alpha   90.00
_cell.angle_beta   90.00
_cell.angle_gamma   90.00
#
_symmetry.space_group_name_H-M   'P 1'
#
loop_
_entity.id
_entity.type
_entity.pdbx_description
1 polymer ?
#
loop_
_entity_poly.entity_id
_entity_poly.type
_entity_poly.pdbx_seq_one_letter_code
_entity_poly.pdbx_strand_id
1 'polypeptide(L)'
;FLVEGKPLKVRGVNLGVALPGRFPAEFPEALWLYRAWLELLGHMGANAVRVYTLLPPAFYQALLGHNRTYPERPLYLFQGVWTELPEEEGYGDWEGPFLEKFLLEGREVLDALHGNLRRPPRPGHAHGDYIADVSPWTLGLLVGREFEPYSVAAYNERHPGRAYRGRFIQALPEANPFEAYLAEVLDRLAQYEWEAYGTARPLSVSNWPTLDPLHHPTESTRGEEKALRKARGERVPEEAIREYNNDQVSLDMAKIRPLPGSPFTTFANYHAYPYYPDFMNLDPTYRQAVGPFGPSNYFGYLQDLKDHHGDQPILIGETGVPSSRGLAHFQAQGFHHGGHSEEAQAAIDARLVQEVEAAGLAGVLVFAFLDEWFKKNWLFMDLEYPSERDPLWHNLLDAEENYGLLAATAKGAFRLDGNPEEWEKVPFLFREEGRFLKAHADPEYLWLLYRGPLPLRVYLDTVPGGVRVAEGFAAEFALEVGPEGGRLLVEKGYYPYEELSHGLPGTEFLHFRGFTKPGEGPFVPFVLEPNRRRTGRDGTDYPRHTYELGALKRGEDPEGARDPTADYALGPEGLLEVRLPWGMLLISDPSRPTAWYAPEPIPTEGLNFLLEGAAPLRFAWTPWEAPAFSLRLKPLYFRLREVWRGGP
;
A
#
# COMPACT_ATOMS: atom_id res chain seq x y z
N PHE A 1 22.78 -6.08 -12.75
CA PHE A 1 23.92 -5.79 -11.87
C PHE A 1 25.05 -6.76 -12.17
N LEU A 2 26.29 -6.46 -11.74
CA LEU A 2 27.42 -7.40 -11.83
C LEU A 2 27.90 -7.71 -10.41
N VAL A 3 28.04 -8.98 -10.08
CA VAL A 3 28.68 -9.44 -8.84
C VAL A 3 29.78 -10.42 -9.21
N GLU A 4 31.01 -10.15 -8.75
CA GLU A 4 32.21 -10.90 -9.15
C GLU A 4 32.36 -11.05 -10.68
N GLY A 5 32.00 -9.99 -11.41
CA GLY A 5 32.04 -9.97 -12.88
C GLY A 5 30.92 -10.76 -13.58
N LYS A 6 30.00 -11.37 -12.83
CA LYS A 6 28.86 -12.14 -13.38
C LYS A 6 27.58 -11.32 -13.35
N PRO A 7 26.75 -11.37 -14.41
CA PRO A 7 25.42 -10.77 -14.38
C PRO A 7 24.54 -11.33 -13.26
N LEU A 8 23.95 -10.43 -12.49
CA LEU A 8 22.92 -10.71 -11.51
C LEU A 8 21.64 -9.94 -11.91
N LYS A 9 20.57 -10.69 -12.15
CA LYS A 9 19.20 -10.18 -12.23
C LYS A 9 18.64 -10.11 -10.82
N VAL A 10 18.16 -8.95 -10.39
CA VAL A 10 17.61 -8.78 -9.03
C VAL A 10 16.24 -9.43 -8.94
N ARG A 11 16.09 -10.31 -7.95
CA ARG A 11 14.85 -10.97 -7.55
C ARG A 11 14.76 -10.82 -6.04
N GLY A 12 14.13 -9.75 -5.59
CA GLY A 12 14.10 -9.45 -4.16
C GLY A 12 12.74 -9.03 -3.66
N VAL A 13 12.74 -8.70 -2.38
CA VAL A 13 11.53 -8.37 -1.63
C VAL A 13 11.82 -7.17 -0.73
N ASN A 14 10.86 -6.27 -0.64
CA ASN A 14 10.87 -5.17 0.32
C ASN A 14 10.51 -5.68 1.72
N LEU A 15 11.37 -5.39 2.69
CA LEU A 15 11.20 -5.82 4.07
C LEU A 15 10.68 -4.66 4.93
N GLY A 16 9.36 -4.55 4.96
CA GLY A 16 8.64 -3.91 6.06
C GLY A 16 8.77 -4.74 7.34
N VAL A 17 8.81 -4.09 8.50
CA VAL A 17 9.13 -4.75 9.78
C VAL A 17 8.14 -4.44 10.89
N ALA A 18 7.12 -3.62 10.63
CA ALA A 18 6.08 -3.32 11.58
C ALA A 18 5.19 -4.56 11.77
N LEU A 19 5.19 -5.12 12.97
CA LEU A 19 4.24 -6.17 13.33
C LEU A 19 2.86 -5.55 13.62
N PRO A 20 1.75 -6.30 13.52
CA PRO A 20 0.43 -5.83 13.95
C PRO A 20 0.47 -5.16 15.32
N GLY A 21 -0.19 -4.00 15.43
CA GLY A 21 -0.18 -3.16 16.62
C GLY A 21 1.01 -2.21 16.75
N ARG A 22 1.84 -2.05 15.70
CA ARG A 22 3.06 -1.23 15.73
C ARG A 22 3.15 -0.30 14.53
N PHE A 23 3.73 0.87 14.74
CA PHE A 23 4.16 1.77 13.66
C PHE A 23 5.51 1.34 13.07
N PRO A 24 5.86 1.76 11.84
CA PRO A 24 7.08 1.32 11.14
C PRO A 24 8.39 1.66 11.84
N ALA A 25 8.39 2.63 12.76
CA ALA A 25 9.55 2.98 13.56
C ALA A 25 9.69 2.19 14.89
N GLU A 26 8.71 1.32 15.20
CA GLU A 26 8.74 0.42 16.36
C GLU A 26 9.28 -0.96 15.98
N PHE A 27 10.59 -1.00 15.73
CA PHE A 27 11.26 -2.17 15.18
C PHE A 27 11.27 -3.38 16.13
N PRO A 28 11.09 -4.61 15.63
CA PRO A 28 11.40 -5.81 16.38
C PRO A 28 12.90 -5.88 16.71
N GLU A 29 13.28 -6.14 17.96
CA GLU A 29 14.71 -6.24 18.34
C GLU A 29 15.25 -7.68 18.28
N ALA A 30 14.37 -8.66 18.07
CA ALA A 30 14.70 -10.07 18.18
C ALA A 30 15.48 -10.61 16.97
N LEU A 31 16.75 -10.97 17.17
CA LEU A 31 17.61 -11.57 16.14
C LEU A 31 17.01 -12.82 15.47
N TRP A 32 16.34 -13.69 16.24
CA TRP A 32 15.77 -14.92 15.71
C TRP A 32 14.64 -14.66 14.70
N LEU A 33 13.91 -13.54 14.85
CA LEU A 33 12.82 -13.17 13.96
C LEU A 33 13.36 -12.78 12.59
N TYR A 34 14.36 -11.91 12.54
CA TYR A 34 15.04 -11.55 11.29
C TYR A 34 15.70 -12.75 10.62
N ARG A 35 16.30 -13.68 11.40
CA ARG A 35 16.85 -14.92 10.84
C ARG A 35 15.76 -15.74 10.14
N ALA A 36 14.60 -15.92 10.77
CA ALA A 36 13.49 -16.65 10.19
C ALA A 36 12.98 -15.99 8.90
N TRP A 37 12.84 -14.66 8.88
CA TRP A 37 12.41 -13.91 7.70
C TRP A 37 13.40 -14.01 6.53
N LEU A 38 14.69 -13.80 6.79
CA LEU A 38 15.73 -13.93 5.76
C LEU A 38 15.86 -15.37 5.27
N GLU A 39 15.69 -16.36 6.15
CA GLU A 39 15.66 -17.77 5.75
C GLU A 39 14.47 -18.06 4.83
N LEU A 40 13.26 -17.57 5.14
CA LEU A 40 12.09 -17.69 4.26
C LEU A 40 12.35 -17.10 2.87
N LEU A 41 12.93 -15.89 2.80
CA LEU A 41 13.28 -15.22 1.54
C LEU A 41 14.30 -16.03 0.73
N GLY A 42 15.38 -16.50 1.36
CA GLY A 42 16.37 -17.35 0.71
C GLY A 42 15.78 -18.69 0.23
N HIS A 43 14.87 -19.30 1.00
CA HIS A 43 14.14 -20.52 0.61
C HIS A 43 13.14 -20.31 -0.51
N MET A 44 12.60 -19.10 -0.66
CA MET A 44 11.79 -18.72 -1.83
C MET A 44 12.65 -18.62 -3.09
N GLY A 45 13.95 -18.35 -2.97
CA GLY A 45 14.83 -18.09 -4.10
C GLY A 45 14.99 -16.59 -4.41
N ALA A 46 14.61 -15.72 -3.48
CA ALA A 46 15.06 -14.34 -3.52
C ALA A 46 16.60 -14.31 -3.45
N ASN A 47 17.21 -13.38 -4.19
CA ASN A 47 18.63 -13.09 -4.11
C ASN A 47 18.90 -11.69 -3.53
N ALA A 48 17.86 -10.91 -3.25
CA ALA A 48 17.99 -9.60 -2.67
C ALA A 48 16.89 -9.29 -1.64
N VAL A 49 17.20 -8.40 -0.71
CA VAL A 49 16.27 -7.81 0.25
C VAL A 49 16.51 -6.30 0.30
N ARG A 50 15.43 -5.52 0.36
CA ARG A 50 15.50 -4.07 0.54
C ARG A 50 14.94 -3.66 1.90
N VAL A 51 15.61 -2.71 2.54
CA VAL A 51 15.14 -2.04 3.76
C VAL A 51 15.13 -0.53 3.53
N TYR A 52 14.16 0.17 4.10
CA TYR A 52 13.89 1.59 3.84
C TYR A 52 14.83 2.53 4.61
N THR A 53 15.12 2.16 5.85
CA THR A 53 15.89 2.94 6.81
C THR A 53 16.95 2.05 7.46
N LEU A 54 17.71 2.59 8.41
CA LEU A 54 18.55 1.79 9.29
C LEU A 54 17.66 0.95 10.22
N LEU A 55 17.78 -0.38 10.15
CA LEU A 55 17.11 -1.32 11.05
C LEU A 55 17.94 -1.60 12.33
N PRO A 56 17.40 -2.26 13.37
CA PRO A 56 18.18 -2.63 14.54
C PRO A 56 19.40 -3.51 14.20
N PRO A 57 20.49 -3.50 15.01
CA PRO A 57 21.68 -4.34 14.80
C PRO A 57 21.38 -5.83 14.59
N ALA A 58 20.28 -6.31 15.19
CA ALA A 58 19.78 -7.67 15.03
C ALA A 58 19.53 -8.07 13.56
N PHE A 59 19.05 -7.16 12.71
CA PHE A 59 18.86 -7.41 11.28
C PHE A 59 20.20 -7.67 10.58
N TYR A 60 21.19 -6.80 10.78
CA TYR A 60 22.51 -6.91 10.15
C TYR A 60 23.26 -8.16 10.63
N GLN A 61 23.14 -8.50 11.91
CA GLN A 61 23.64 -9.78 12.45
C GLN A 61 22.94 -10.99 11.83
N ALA A 62 21.63 -10.92 11.58
CA ALA A 62 20.88 -11.98 10.90
C ALA A 62 21.34 -12.15 9.46
N LEU A 63 21.52 -11.06 8.71
CA LEU A 63 21.98 -11.07 7.32
C LEU A 63 23.40 -11.64 7.20
N LEU A 64 24.33 -11.19 8.04
CA LEU A 64 25.68 -11.75 8.11
C LEU A 64 25.65 -13.25 8.41
N GLY A 65 24.82 -13.66 9.37
CA GLY A 65 24.63 -15.08 9.73
C GLY A 65 24.08 -15.91 8.57
N HIS A 66 23.06 -15.41 7.88
CA HIS A 66 22.45 -16.05 6.72
C HIS A 66 23.48 -16.25 5.60
N ASN A 67 24.20 -15.19 5.21
CA ASN A 67 25.13 -15.25 4.09
C ASN A 67 26.37 -16.11 4.38
N ARG A 68 26.82 -16.19 5.64
CA ARG A 68 27.87 -17.13 6.05
C ARG A 68 27.40 -18.59 6.06
N THR A 69 26.12 -18.81 6.36
CA THR A 69 25.51 -20.15 6.35
C THR A 69 25.26 -20.63 4.92
N TYR A 70 24.91 -19.71 4.02
CA TYR A 70 24.55 -19.99 2.62
C TYR A 70 25.43 -19.23 1.61
N PRO A 71 26.76 -19.47 1.59
CA PRO A 71 27.70 -18.67 0.78
C PRO A 71 27.49 -18.79 -0.74
N GLU A 72 26.89 -19.89 -1.21
CA GLU A 72 26.59 -20.12 -2.63
C GLU A 72 25.32 -19.38 -3.10
N ARG A 73 24.52 -18.84 -2.17
CA ARG A 73 23.24 -18.17 -2.45
C ARG A 73 22.99 -17.00 -1.49
N PRO A 74 23.92 -16.04 -1.36
CA PRO A 74 23.76 -14.96 -0.43
C PRO A 74 22.54 -14.09 -0.81
N LEU A 75 21.94 -13.47 0.20
CA LEU A 75 21.00 -12.38 0.02
C LEU A 75 21.77 -11.06 -0.05
N TYR A 76 21.58 -10.32 -1.13
CA TYR A 76 22.14 -8.99 -1.30
C TYR A 76 21.21 -7.91 -0.72
N LEU A 77 21.79 -6.92 -0.06
CA LEU A 77 21.07 -5.81 0.55
C LEU A 77 21.01 -4.61 -0.40
N PHE A 78 19.80 -4.10 -0.61
CA PHE A 78 19.57 -2.71 -1.01
C PHE A 78 19.23 -1.91 0.23
N GLN A 79 20.13 -1.00 0.61
CA GLN A 79 19.99 -0.22 1.83
C GLN A 79 19.42 1.16 1.50
N GLY A 80 18.26 1.48 2.06
CA GLY A 80 17.67 2.81 1.99
C GLY A 80 18.36 3.79 2.94
N VAL A 81 18.43 5.05 2.51
CA VAL A 81 18.76 6.21 3.35
C VAL A 81 17.56 7.14 3.30
N TRP A 82 16.67 7.03 4.27
CA TRP A 82 15.44 7.80 4.33
C TRP A 82 15.69 9.26 4.73
N THR A 83 14.85 10.15 4.22
CA THR A 83 14.73 11.54 4.68
C THR A 83 13.28 11.96 4.61
N GLU A 84 12.87 12.84 5.51
CA GLU A 84 11.63 13.60 5.37
C GLU A 84 11.81 14.78 4.41
N LEU A 85 10.70 15.44 4.07
CA LEU A 85 10.75 16.78 3.50
C LEU A 85 11.18 17.80 4.58
N PRO A 86 11.76 18.95 4.22
CA PRO A 86 12.17 19.99 5.17
C PRO A 86 10.98 20.79 5.73
N GLU A 87 9.92 20.11 6.19
CA GLU A 87 8.72 20.75 6.71
C GLU A 87 8.98 21.45 8.04
N GLU A 88 9.70 20.78 8.95
CA GLU A 88 10.03 21.32 10.28
C GLU A 88 11.03 22.47 10.22
N GLU A 89 11.98 22.42 9.27
CA GLU A 89 13.03 23.44 9.09
C GLU A 89 12.62 24.57 8.13
N GLY A 90 11.49 24.37 7.43
CA GLY A 90 10.98 25.25 6.39
C GLY A 90 11.54 24.91 5.01
N TYR A 91 10.65 24.86 4.01
CA TYR A 91 10.93 24.58 2.59
C TYR A 91 11.98 25.49 1.91
N GLY A 92 12.51 26.51 2.61
CA GLY A 92 13.60 27.35 2.15
C GLY A 92 15.00 26.82 2.45
N ASP A 93 15.15 25.86 3.37
CA ASP A 93 16.45 25.42 3.88
C ASP A 93 16.79 23.97 3.49
N TRP A 94 16.84 23.71 2.19
CA TRP A 94 17.22 22.39 1.65
C TRP A 94 18.73 22.12 1.69
N GLU A 95 19.54 23.18 1.71
CA GLU A 95 21.00 23.10 1.55
C GLU A 95 21.80 23.40 2.84
N GLY A 96 21.13 23.80 3.92
CA GLY A 96 21.74 24.03 5.23
C GLY A 96 21.54 22.85 6.19
N PRO A 97 21.06 23.09 7.43
CA PRO A 97 20.76 22.07 8.43
C PRO A 97 20.09 20.79 7.91
N PHE A 98 19.13 20.90 6.98
CA PHE A 98 18.47 19.72 6.39
C PHE A 98 19.45 18.80 5.66
N LEU A 99 20.27 19.35 4.74
CA LEU A 99 21.26 18.58 4.00
C LEU A 99 22.26 17.90 4.93
N GLU A 100 22.72 18.59 5.98
CA GLU A 100 23.66 18.01 6.93
C GLU A 100 23.03 16.89 7.77
N LYS A 101 21.75 17.01 8.16
CA LYS A 101 21.00 15.91 8.80
C LYS A 101 20.86 14.71 7.86
N PHE A 102 20.50 14.94 6.61
CA PHE A 102 20.34 13.88 5.62
C PHE A 102 21.67 13.15 5.36
N LEU A 103 22.76 13.89 5.23
CA LEU A 103 24.10 13.31 5.07
C LEU A 103 24.57 12.58 6.33
N LEU A 104 24.19 13.04 7.52
CA LEU A 104 24.47 12.32 8.76
C LEU A 104 23.75 10.96 8.77
N GLU A 105 22.47 10.90 8.44
CA GLU A 105 21.74 9.61 8.31
C GLU A 105 22.44 8.69 7.31
N GLY A 106 22.87 9.21 6.15
CA GLY A 106 23.60 8.43 5.17
C GLY A 106 24.96 7.93 5.68
N ARG A 107 25.71 8.74 6.43
CA ARG A 107 26.99 8.33 7.04
C ARG A 107 26.79 7.24 8.10
N GLU A 108 25.80 7.41 8.98
CA GLU A 108 25.46 6.39 9.99
C GLU A 108 25.06 5.06 9.31
N VAL A 109 24.28 5.12 8.22
CA VAL A 109 23.97 3.95 7.41
C VAL A 109 25.23 3.29 6.87
N LEU A 110 26.15 4.06 6.27
CA LEU A 110 27.41 3.51 5.75
C LEU A 110 28.25 2.87 6.86
N ASP A 111 28.36 3.52 8.02
CA ASP A 111 29.07 2.99 9.19
C ASP A 111 28.46 1.69 9.70
N ALA A 112 27.12 1.60 9.76
CA ALA A 112 26.42 0.40 10.16
C ALA A 112 26.65 -0.77 9.20
N LEU A 113 26.63 -0.51 7.89
CA LEU A 113 26.90 -1.52 6.86
C LEU A 113 28.31 -2.12 7.00
N HIS A 114 29.28 -1.31 7.44
CA HIS A 114 30.66 -1.71 7.70
C HIS A 114 30.90 -2.24 9.12
N GLY A 115 29.86 -2.42 9.93
CA GLY A 115 29.99 -2.90 11.31
C GLY A 115 30.76 -1.94 12.22
N ASN A 116 30.65 -0.63 11.98
CA ASN A 116 31.41 0.43 12.65
C ASN A 116 30.51 1.57 13.15
N LEU A 117 29.30 1.27 13.63
CA LEU A 117 28.41 2.28 14.21
C LEU A 117 28.05 1.94 15.66
N ARG A 118 28.12 2.94 16.53
CA ARG A 118 27.48 2.93 17.85
C ARG A 118 26.50 4.08 17.92
N ARG A 119 25.21 3.75 18.02
CA ARG A 119 24.14 4.74 17.98
C ARG A 119 23.35 4.73 19.30
N PRO A 120 23.26 5.85 20.02
CA PRO A 120 22.42 5.93 21.22
C PRO A 120 20.92 5.87 20.86
N PRO A 121 20.04 5.45 21.79
CA PRO A 121 18.59 5.46 21.55
C PRO A 121 18.07 6.86 21.21
N ARG A 122 17.25 6.95 20.16
CA ARG A 122 16.48 8.13 19.76
C ARG A 122 15.07 7.70 19.33
N PRO A 123 14.00 8.40 19.73
CA PRO A 123 12.64 8.08 19.28
C PRO A 123 12.56 7.97 17.75
N GLY A 124 11.82 6.98 17.26
CA GLY A 124 11.64 6.72 15.84
C GLY A 124 12.85 6.15 15.11
N HIS A 125 13.95 5.84 15.81
CA HIS A 125 15.21 5.41 15.18
C HIS A 125 15.76 4.13 15.81
N ALA A 126 16.20 3.21 14.96
CA ALA A 126 16.95 2.04 15.39
C ALA A 126 18.28 2.48 16.05
N HIS A 127 18.71 1.74 17.09
CA HIS A 127 19.86 2.09 17.90
C HIS A 127 20.63 0.83 18.36
N GLY A 128 21.81 1.03 18.93
CA GLY A 128 22.67 -0.04 19.45
C GLY A 128 24.05 -0.08 18.79
N ASP A 129 24.74 -1.20 19.01
CA ASP A 129 26.09 -1.43 18.49
C ASP A 129 26.03 -2.28 17.21
N TYR A 130 26.37 -1.67 16.08
CA TYR A 130 26.44 -2.31 14.77
C TYR A 130 27.85 -2.82 14.56
N ILE A 131 28.03 -4.12 14.75
CA ILE A 131 29.33 -4.81 14.66
C ILE A 131 29.39 -5.83 13.52
N ALA A 132 28.30 -5.98 12.77
CA ALA A 132 28.17 -6.94 11.68
C ALA A 132 28.48 -6.24 10.35
N ASP A 133 29.68 -6.47 9.81
CA ASP A 133 30.05 -6.01 8.48
C ASP A 133 29.28 -6.82 7.42
N VAL A 134 28.32 -6.17 6.79
CA VAL A 134 27.52 -6.68 5.67
C VAL A 134 27.84 -5.97 4.35
N SER A 135 28.85 -5.09 4.35
CA SER A 135 29.25 -4.34 3.16
C SER A 135 29.57 -5.23 1.94
N PRO A 136 30.14 -6.47 2.08
CA PRO A 136 30.38 -7.33 0.92
C PRO A 136 29.11 -7.81 0.22
N TRP A 137 27.97 -7.81 0.94
CA TRP A 137 26.67 -8.22 0.40
C TRP A 137 25.72 -7.04 0.21
N THR A 138 26.22 -5.80 0.25
CA THR A 138 25.40 -4.62 -0.06
C THR A 138 25.53 -4.26 -1.53
N LEU A 139 24.44 -4.45 -2.29
CA LEU A 139 24.44 -4.30 -3.75
C LEU A 139 24.12 -2.86 -4.20
N GLY A 140 23.45 -2.07 -3.38
CA GLY A 140 23.18 -0.68 -3.71
C GLY A 140 22.65 0.15 -2.55
N LEU A 141 22.93 1.45 -2.62
CA LEU A 141 22.33 2.46 -1.75
C LEU A 141 21.17 3.15 -2.49
N LEU A 142 20.02 3.26 -1.83
CA LEU A 142 18.83 3.94 -2.35
C LEU A 142 18.56 5.17 -1.48
N VAL A 143 18.90 6.34 -2.00
CA VAL A 143 18.89 7.59 -1.24
C VAL A 143 17.57 8.33 -1.40
N GLY A 144 17.05 8.81 -0.28
CA GLY A 144 15.82 9.58 -0.22
C GLY A 144 14.56 8.71 -0.17
N ARG A 145 13.43 9.40 -0.26
CA ARG A 145 12.08 8.84 -0.28
C ARG A 145 11.46 9.03 -1.66
N GLU A 146 10.22 8.59 -1.79
CA GLU A 146 9.35 8.99 -2.90
C GLU A 146 9.06 10.48 -2.74
N PHE A 147 9.87 11.33 -3.38
CA PHE A 147 9.69 12.77 -3.32
C PHE A 147 8.43 13.19 -4.08
N GLU A 148 7.65 14.08 -3.49
CA GLU A 148 6.44 14.59 -4.10
C GLU A 148 6.74 15.62 -5.20
N PRO A 149 6.02 15.60 -6.34
CA PRO A 149 6.28 16.55 -7.44
C PRO A 149 6.26 18.03 -7.03
N TYR A 150 5.42 18.41 -6.07
CA TYR A 150 5.35 19.79 -5.61
C TYR A 150 6.64 20.22 -4.89
N SER A 151 7.30 19.32 -4.14
CA SER A 151 8.48 19.65 -3.37
C SER A 151 9.70 19.83 -4.30
N VAL A 152 9.79 18.97 -5.32
CA VAL A 152 10.79 19.06 -6.41
C VAL A 152 10.59 20.34 -7.24
N ALA A 153 9.36 20.63 -7.67
CA ALA A 153 9.06 21.86 -8.41
C ALA A 153 9.42 23.11 -7.61
N ALA A 154 9.06 23.14 -6.33
CA ALA A 154 9.34 24.26 -5.44
C ALA A 154 10.84 24.41 -5.12
N TYR A 155 11.62 23.32 -5.10
CA TYR A 155 13.07 23.39 -5.00
C TYR A 155 13.68 23.98 -6.28
N ASN A 156 13.27 23.48 -7.45
CA ASN A 156 13.75 23.92 -8.75
C ASN A 156 13.53 25.42 -8.99
N GLU A 157 12.36 25.94 -8.62
CA GLU A 157 12.05 27.37 -8.73
C GLU A 157 12.98 28.26 -7.90
N ARG A 158 13.39 27.80 -6.71
CA ARG A 158 14.23 28.57 -5.78
C ARG A 158 15.72 28.53 -6.10
N HIS A 159 16.17 27.52 -6.84
CA HIS A 159 17.59 27.30 -7.12
C HIS A 159 17.90 27.30 -8.63
N PRO A 160 17.49 28.34 -9.38
CA PRO A 160 17.67 28.37 -10.83
C PRO A 160 19.16 28.28 -11.20
N GLY A 161 19.48 27.40 -12.15
CA GLY A 161 20.85 27.22 -12.65
C GLY A 161 21.79 26.47 -11.71
N ARG A 162 21.29 25.88 -10.61
CA ARG A 162 22.10 24.99 -9.78
C ARG A 162 22.66 23.84 -10.63
N ALA A 163 23.96 23.64 -10.52
CA ALA A 163 24.70 22.58 -11.18
C ALA A 163 25.64 21.94 -10.18
N TYR A 164 26.01 20.68 -10.42
CA TYR A 164 26.89 19.95 -9.52
C TYR A 164 27.89 19.07 -10.26
N ARG A 165 29.16 19.17 -9.85
CA ARG A 165 30.23 18.29 -10.29
C ARG A 165 31.14 17.99 -9.10
N GLY A 166 30.97 16.81 -8.53
CA GLY A 166 31.70 16.35 -7.37
C GLY A 166 33.04 15.66 -7.70
N ARG A 167 33.45 14.76 -6.81
CA ARG A 167 34.68 13.96 -6.97
C ARG A 167 34.45 12.69 -7.79
N PHE A 168 33.29 12.06 -7.60
CA PHE A 168 32.92 10.76 -8.18
C PHE A 168 31.68 10.84 -9.05
N ILE A 169 30.73 11.71 -8.73
CA ILE A 169 29.43 11.87 -9.38
C ILE A 169 29.25 13.33 -9.84
N GLN A 170 28.53 13.51 -10.94
CA GLN A 170 28.13 14.82 -11.46
C GLN A 170 26.68 14.79 -11.98
N ALA A 171 26.07 15.96 -12.02
CA ALA A 171 24.87 16.19 -12.81
C ALA A 171 25.25 16.72 -14.21
N LEU A 172 24.57 16.23 -15.24
CA LEU A 172 24.77 16.69 -16.62
C LEU A 172 24.24 18.12 -16.81
N PRO A 173 24.70 18.87 -17.83
CA PRO A 173 24.25 20.25 -18.07
C PRO A 173 22.73 20.44 -18.22
N GLU A 174 22.02 19.42 -18.72
CA GLU A 174 20.56 19.36 -18.86
C GLU A 174 19.82 18.95 -17.58
N ALA A 175 20.54 18.70 -16.49
CA ALA A 175 19.94 18.37 -15.21
C ALA A 175 19.19 19.57 -14.62
N ASN A 176 18.04 19.30 -14.00
CA ASN A 176 17.33 20.28 -13.22
C ASN A 176 18.03 20.52 -11.86
N PRO A 177 17.73 21.63 -11.17
CA PRO A 177 18.36 21.94 -9.88
C PRO A 177 18.28 20.81 -8.84
N PHE A 178 17.15 20.11 -8.74
CA PHE A 178 16.95 19.03 -7.78
C PHE A 178 17.77 17.78 -8.13
N GLU A 179 17.90 17.45 -9.41
CA GLU A 179 18.83 16.41 -9.88
C GLU A 179 20.29 16.76 -9.54
N ALA A 180 20.68 18.04 -9.66
CA ALA A 180 22.00 18.51 -9.23
C ALA A 180 22.20 18.44 -7.71
N TYR A 181 21.16 18.72 -6.93
CA TYR A 181 21.15 18.52 -5.48
C TYR A 181 21.35 17.05 -5.09
N LEU A 182 20.62 16.13 -5.71
CA LEU A 182 20.77 14.71 -5.44
C LEU A 182 22.14 14.18 -5.89
N ALA A 183 22.70 14.70 -6.99
CA ALA A 183 24.07 14.40 -7.38
C ALA A 183 25.09 14.81 -6.29
N GLU A 184 24.87 15.94 -5.60
CA GLU A 184 25.68 16.32 -4.43
C GLU A 184 25.55 15.33 -3.29
N VAL A 185 24.32 14.96 -2.92
CA VAL A 185 24.08 14.01 -1.83
C VAL A 185 24.80 12.69 -2.12
N LEU A 186 24.59 12.12 -3.31
CA LEU A 186 25.22 10.87 -3.72
C LEU A 186 26.76 10.97 -3.71
N ASP A 187 27.32 12.07 -4.22
CA ASP A 187 28.77 12.26 -4.24
C ASP A 187 29.35 12.40 -2.84
N ARG A 188 28.71 13.15 -1.94
CA ARG A 188 29.19 13.33 -0.56
C ARG A 188 29.16 12.03 0.24
N LEU A 189 28.17 11.16 0.00
CA LEU A 189 28.13 9.82 0.58
C LEU A 189 29.19 8.90 -0.04
N ALA A 190 29.39 8.96 -1.36
CA ALA A 190 30.46 8.22 -2.05
C ALA A 190 31.85 8.62 -1.56
N GLN A 191 32.09 9.92 -1.37
CA GLN A 191 33.33 10.45 -0.79
C GLN A 191 33.58 9.88 0.60
N TYR A 192 32.58 9.93 1.47
CA TYR A 192 32.70 9.41 2.82
C TYR A 192 33.02 7.91 2.83
N GLU A 193 32.26 7.10 2.09
CA GLU A 193 32.48 5.66 2.05
C GLU A 193 33.88 5.32 1.54
N TRP A 194 34.31 5.99 0.47
CA TRP A 194 35.63 5.78 -0.11
C TRP A 194 36.76 6.17 0.85
N GLU A 195 36.64 7.29 1.56
CA GLU A 195 37.67 7.78 2.47
C GLU A 195 37.76 6.99 3.77
N ALA A 196 36.61 6.58 4.33
CA ALA A 196 36.55 5.83 5.57
C ALA A 196 36.87 4.34 5.39
N TYR A 197 36.43 3.75 4.27
CA TYR A 197 36.41 2.29 4.10
C TYR A 197 37.12 1.80 2.83
N GLY A 198 37.41 2.67 1.86
CA GLY A 198 38.02 2.26 0.59
C GLY A 198 37.11 1.38 -0.28
N THR A 199 35.79 1.41 -0.04
CA THR A 199 34.79 0.64 -0.78
C THR A 199 33.96 1.54 -1.68
N ALA A 200 33.42 0.95 -2.75
CA ALA A 200 32.50 1.60 -3.65
C ALA A 200 31.37 0.65 -4.03
N ARG A 201 30.16 1.19 -4.21
CA ARG A 201 28.96 0.44 -4.56
C ARG A 201 28.04 1.25 -5.46
N PRO A 202 27.09 0.60 -6.17
CA PRO A 202 26.07 1.29 -6.94
C PRO A 202 25.21 2.25 -6.07
N LEU A 203 24.92 3.43 -6.61
CA LEU A 203 24.13 4.47 -5.97
C LEU A 203 22.90 4.81 -6.81
N SER A 204 21.76 5.03 -6.15
CA SER A 204 20.54 5.50 -6.80
C SER A 204 19.70 6.30 -5.81
N VAL A 205 18.59 6.83 -6.30
CA VAL A 205 17.59 7.56 -5.54
C VAL A 205 16.26 6.81 -5.61
N SER A 206 15.47 6.89 -4.54
CA SER A 206 14.08 6.44 -4.59
C SER A 206 13.30 7.36 -5.52
N ASN A 207 12.56 6.81 -6.49
CA ASN A 207 11.77 7.61 -7.44
C ASN A 207 10.39 6.98 -7.69
N TRP A 208 9.42 7.82 -8.01
CA TRP A 208 8.06 7.44 -8.38
C TRP A 208 7.77 7.78 -9.84
N PRO A 209 6.83 7.08 -10.49
CA PRO A 209 6.36 7.46 -11.82
C PRO A 209 5.85 8.91 -11.91
N THR A 210 5.40 9.50 -10.79
CA THR A 210 4.96 10.91 -10.72
C THR A 210 6.08 11.93 -10.98
N LEU A 211 7.33 11.46 -10.97
CA LEU A 211 8.55 12.20 -11.26
C LEU A 211 9.35 11.51 -12.37
N ASP A 212 8.77 10.57 -13.11
CA ASP A 212 9.49 9.94 -14.21
C ASP A 212 9.86 10.97 -15.30
N PRO A 213 10.87 10.69 -16.13
CA PRO A 213 11.34 11.63 -17.14
C PRO A 213 10.54 11.59 -18.45
N LEU A 214 9.48 10.78 -18.52
CA LEU A 214 8.66 10.61 -19.70
C LEU A 214 7.63 11.75 -19.78
N HIS A 215 6.99 11.90 -20.94
CA HIS A 215 5.93 12.88 -21.13
C HIS A 215 4.62 12.16 -21.39
N HIS A 216 3.58 12.50 -20.62
CA HIS A 216 2.30 11.80 -20.60
C HIS A 216 1.16 12.72 -21.06
N PRO A 217 0.76 12.69 -22.35
CA PRO A 217 -0.29 13.59 -22.87
C PRO A 217 -1.64 13.47 -22.14
N THR A 218 -1.91 12.31 -21.54
CA THR A 218 -3.14 12.06 -20.79
C THR A 218 -3.14 12.61 -19.36
N GLU A 219 -1.99 13.04 -18.84
CA GLU A 219 -1.81 13.54 -17.49
C GLU A 219 -1.75 15.07 -17.47
N SER A 220 -2.89 15.76 -17.38
CA SER A 220 -2.87 17.21 -17.18
C SER A 220 -2.48 17.57 -15.75
N THR A 221 -1.74 18.68 -15.58
CA THR A 221 -1.66 19.34 -14.28
C THR A 221 -3.04 19.86 -13.86
N ARG A 222 -3.25 20.05 -12.55
CA ARG A 222 -4.49 20.65 -12.02
C ARG A 222 -4.82 22.01 -12.65
N GLY A 223 -3.80 22.81 -12.96
CA GLY A 223 -3.96 24.13 -13.59
C GLY A 223 -4.47 24.03 -15.03
N GLU A 224 -3.86 23.14 -15.82
CA GLU A 224 -4.28 22.84 -17.20
C GLU A 224 -5.71 22.29 -17.24
N GLU A 225 -5.99 21.28 -16.40
CA GLU A 225 -7.31 20.66 -16.29
C GLU A 225 -8.39 21.69 -15.91
N LYS A 226 -8.13 22.51 -14.88
CA LYS A 226 -9.04 23.58 -14.46
C LYS A 226 -9.32 24.57 -15.59
N ALA A 227 -8.31 24.94 -16.39
CA ALA A 227 -8.47 25.86 -17.51
C ALA A 227 -9.33 25.23 -18.62
N LEU A 228 -9.04 23.99 -19.01
CA LEU A 228 -9.78 23.25 -20.05
C LEU A 228 -11.25 23.07 -19.67
N ARG A 229 -11.51 22.64 -18.43
CA ARG A 229 -12.86 22.42 -17.92
C ARG A 229 -13.67 23.72 -17.81
N LYS A 230 -13.06 24.80 -17.31
CA LYS A 230 -13.71 26.13 -17.29
C LYS A 230 -14.04 26.65 -18.69
N ALA A 231 -13.16 26.42 -19.68
CA ALA A 231 -13.42 26.81 -21.06
C ALA A 231 -14.65 26.10 -21.66
N ARG A 232 -15.04 24.94 -21.12
CA ARG A 232 -16.26 24.19 -21.51
C ARG A 232 -17.52 24.61 -20.77
N GLY A 233 -17.42 25.55 -19.82
CA GLY A 233 -18.54 26.00 -19.00
C GLY A 233 -18.78 25.15 -17.75
N GLU A 234 -17.85 24.28 -17.37
CA GLU A 234 -17.93 23.55 -16.10
C GLU A 234 -17.73 24.51 -14.90
N ARG A 235 -18.51 24.28 -13.85
CA ARG A 235 -18.29 24.85 -12.52
C ARG A 235 -17.17 24.06 -11.85
N VAL A 236 -15.94 24.52 -12.02
CA VAL A 236 -14.76 23.96 -11.36
C VAL A 236 -14.50 24.75 -10.07
N PRO A 237 -14.93 24.26 -8.90
CA PRO A 237 -14.63 24.90 -7.62
C PRO A 237 -13.12 24.86 -7.34
N GLU A 238 -12.71 25.65 -6.35
CA GLU A 238 -11.36 25.60 -5.79
C GLU A 238 -11.25 24.37 -4.86
N GLU A 239 -11.43 23.19 -5.44
CA GLU A 239 -11.37 21.93 -4.69
C GLU A 239 -9.93 21.60 -4.30
N ALA A 240 -9.78 21.16 -3.05
CA ALA A 240 -8.56 20.51 -2.59
C ALA A 240 -8.53 19.06 -3.10
N ILE A 241 -8.28 18.89 -4.40
CA ILE A 241 -7.81 17.59 -4.91
C ILE A 241 -6.56 17.23 -4.09
N ARG A 242 -6.43 15.98 -3.61
CA ARG A 242 -5.24 15.56 -2.85
C ARG A 242 -4.10 15.06 -3.75
N GLU A 243 -4.43 14.60 -4.96
CA GLU A 243 -3.50 14.01 -5.93
C GLU A 243 -2.49 14.99 -6.53
N TYR A 244 -1.22 14.60 -6.62
CA TYR A 244 -0.15 15.46 -7.13
C TYR A 244 -0.27 15.76 -8.63
N ASN A 245 0.49 16.75 -9.13
CA ASN A 245 0.67 16.91 -10.56
C ASN A 245 1.73 15.90 -11.03
N ASN A 246 1.29 14.73 -11.51
CA ASN A 246 2.14 13.56 -11.75
C ASN A 246 3.03 13.63 -13.01
N ASP A 247 2.94 14.71 -13.79
CA ASP A 247 3.80 14.98 -14.96
C ASP A 247 4.12 16.49 -15.07
N GLN A 248 4.43 17.13 -13.94
CA GLN A 248 4.81 18.56 -13.92
C GLN A 248 6.32 18.78 -13.94
N VAL A 249 7.06 17.88 -13.31
CA VAL A 249 8.50 17.97 -13.09
C VAL A 249 9.05 16.55 -13.00
N SER A 250 10.30 16.35 -13.38
CA SER A 250 10.93 15.05 -13.42
C SER A 250 12.14 14.94 -12.50
N LEU A 251 12.51 13.71 -12.21
CA LEU A 251 13.74 13.29 -11.57
C LEU A 251 14.38 12.19 -12.43
N ASP A 252 15.34 12.57 -13.27
CA ASP A 252 15.96 11.69 -14.24
C ASP A 252 17.35 11.20 -13.79
N MET A 253 17.42 9.95 -13.35
CA MET A 253 18.71 9.31 -13.02
C MET A 253 19.66 9.17 -14.23
N ALA A 254 19.18 9.32 -15.47
CA ALA A 254 20.05 9.35 -16.65
C ALA A 254 20.92 10.62 -16.70
N LYS A 255 20.56 11.66 -15.94
CA LYS A 255 21.30 12.92 -15.85
C LYS A 255 22.25 12.99 -14.65
N ILE A 256 22.25 11.97 -13.79
CA ILE A 256 23.19 11.84 -12.66
C ILE A 256 24.19 10.71 -12.97
N ARG A 257 25.43 11.08 -13.28
CA ARG A 257 26.42 10.15 -13.85
C ARG A 257 27.71 10.11 -13.04
N PRO A 258 28.36 8.95 -12.93
CA PRO A 258 29.73 8.88 -12.47
C PRO A 258 30.67 9.64 -13.41
N LEU A 259 31.68 10.28 -12.84
CA LEU A 259 32.80 10.85 -13.61
C LEU A 259 33.64 9.73 -14.24
N PRO A 260 34.32 9.99 -15.38
CA PRO A 260 35.26 9.03 -15.95
C PRO A 260 36.31 8.57 -14.92
N GLY A 261 36.44 7.26 -14.74
CA GLY A 261 37.36 6.66 -13.76
C GLY A 261 36.84 6.62 -12.31
N SER A 262 35.60 7.04 -12.06
CA SER A 262 34.96 6.84 -10.77
C SER A 262 34.82 5.35 -10.45
N PRO A 263 35.14 4.90 -9.21
CA PRO A 263 34.88 3.53 -8.78
C PRO A 263 33.40 3.29 -8.45
N PHE A 264 32.58 4.35 -8.42
CA PHE A 264 31.14 4.29 -8.19
C PHE A 264 30.36 4.22 -9.50
N THR A 265 29.20 3.58 -9.45
CA THR A 265 28.25 3.52 -10.57
C THR A 265 26.88 4.01 -10.13
N THR A 266 26.07 4.51 -11.06
CA THR A 266 24.66 4.86 -10.81
C THR A 266 23.70 3.95 -11.56
N PHE A 267 22.49 3.81 -11.03
CA PHE A 267 21.37 3.10 -11.69
C PHE A 267 20.07 3.86 -11.47
N ALA A 268 19.04 3.61 -12.27
CA ALA A 268 17.71 4.16 -12.08
C ALA A 268 16.87 3.22 -11.20
N ASN A 269 16.05 3.77 -10.33
CA ASN A 269 15.18 3.01 -9.43
C ASN A 269 13.79 3.64 -9.42
N TYR A 270 12.75 2.85 -9.71
CA TYR A 270 11.36 3.30 -9.72
C TYR A 270 10.48 2.37 -8.90
N HIS A 271 9.60 2.94 -8.08
CA HIS A 271 8.52 2.21 -7.42
C HIS A 271 7.31 2.27 -8.36
N ALA A 272 7.20 1.28 -9.24
CA ALA A 272 6.26 1.28 -10.36
C ALA A 272 5.16 0.23 -10.14
N TYR A 273 4.00 0.70 -9.71
CA TYR A 273 2.80 -0.10 -9.52
C TYR A 273 1.92 -0.04 -10.79
N PRO A 274 1.22 -1.13 -11.16
CA PRO A 274 0.55 -1.22 -12.47
C PRO A 274 -0.72 -0.35 -12.60
N TYR A 275 -1.22 0.17 -11.49
CA TYR A 275 -2.50 0.87 -11.42
C TYR A 275 -2.38 2.39 -11.28
N TYR A 276 -1.24 2.94 -10.88
CA TYR A 276 -1.05 4.38 -10.62
C TYR A 276 0.33 4.83 -11.10
N PRO A 277 0.49 6.06 -11.63
CA PRO A 277 -0.52 7.09 -11.86
C PRO A 277 -1.50 6.77 -12.99
N ASP A 278 -2.52 7.62 -13.11
CA ASP A 278 -3.58 7.46 -14.12
C ASP A 278 -3.03 7.35 -15.55
N PHE A 279 -1.94 8.05 -15.90
CA PHE A 279 -1.35 7.92 -17.24
C PHE A 279 -0.98 6.49 -17.62
N MET A 280 -0.60 5.61 -16.68
CA MET A 280 -0.33 4.21 -17.03
C MET A 280 -1.59 3.52 -17.57
N ASN A 281 -2.77 3.86 -17.05
CA ASN A 281 -4.04 3.32 -17.51
C ASN A 281 -4.58 4.06 -18.73
N LEU A 282 -4.40 5.38 -18.76
CA LEU A 282 -5.07 6.26 -19.70
C LEU A 282 -4.29 6.45 -21.00
N ASP A 283 -2.97 6.31 -21.02
CA ASP A 283 -2.19 6.53 -22.25
C ASP A 283 -2.52 5.47 -23.31
N PRO A 284 -2.99 5.87 -24.51
CA PRO A 284 -3.34 4.93 -25.58
C PRO A 284 -2.13 4.17 -26.14
N THR A 285 -0.91 4.64 -25.93
CA THR A 285 0.34 3.97 -26.31
C THR A 285 0.53 2.73 -25.46
N TYR A 286 0.39 2.84 -24.12
CA TYR A 286 0.54 1.71 -23.21
C TYR A 286 -0.55 0.66 -23.41
N ARG A 287 -1.76 1.06 -23.80
CA ARG A 287 -2.86 0.12 -24.15
C ARG A 287 -2.55 -0.80 -25.33
N GLN A 288 -1.62 -0.41 -26.21
CA GLN A 288 -1.22 -1.21 -27.37
C GLN A 288 -0.13 -2.24 -27.02
N ALA A 289 0.50 -2.13 -25.86
CA ALA A 289 1.57 -3.02 -25.46
C ALA A 289 1.06 -4.43 -25.16
N VAL A 290 1.79 -5.42 -25.66
CA VAL A 290 1.53 -6.84 -25.45
C VAL A 290 2.77 -7.44 -24.78
N GLY A 291 2.63 -7.77 -23.50
CA GLY A 291 3.64 -8.49 -22.75
C GLY A 291 3.60 -10.00 -23.04
N PRO A 292 4.47 -10.77 -22.36
CA PRO A 292 4.54 -12.22 -22.52
C PRO A 292 3.23 -12.97 -22.22
N PHE A 293 2.29 -12.35 -21.50
CA PHE A 293 1.02 -12.94 -21.06
C PHE A 293 -0.20 -12.27 -21.70
N GLY A 294 -0.01 -11.48 -22.77
CA GLY A 294 -1.07 -10.73 -23.43
C GLY A 294 -1.00 -9.22 -23.14
N PRO A 295 -2.08 -8.47 -23.39
CA PRO A 295 -2.11 -7.03 -23.21
C PRO A 295 -1.66 -6.61 -21.80
N SER A 296 -0.82 -5.58 -21.70
CA SER A 296 -0.36 -5.04 -20.41
C SER A 296 0.08 -3.59 -20.55
N ASN A 297 -0.69 -2.67 -19.97
CA ASN A 297 -0.30 -1.26 -19.88
C ASN A 297 0.99 -1.09 -19.09
N TYR A 298 1.13 -1.85 -17.99
CA TYR A 298 2.33 -1.84 -17.16
C TYR A 298 3.56 -2.21 -17.98
N PHE A 299 3.49 -3.27 -18.79
CA PHE A 299 4.60 -3.65 -19.67
C PHE A 299 4.96 -2.54 -20.67
N GLY A 300 3.95 -1.86 -21.24
CA GLY A 300 4.17 -0.71 -22.11
C GLY A 300 4.95 0.42 -21.41
N TYR A 301 4.58 0.75 -20.18
CA TYR A 301 5.29 1.73 -19.36
C TYR A 301 6.75 1.30 -19.08
N LEU A 302 6.98 0.03 -18.74
CA LEU A 302 8.33 -0.50 -18.52
C LEU A 302 9.22 -0.42 -19.77
N GLN A 303 8.64 -0.62 -20.96
CA GLN A 303 9.36 -0.49 -22.23
C GLN A 303 9.73 0.98 -22.51
N ASP A 304 8.84 1.91 -22.24
CA ASP A 304 9.09 3.34 -22.43
C ASP A 304 10.21 3.85 -21.49
N LEU A 305 10.18 3.45 -20.22
CA LEU A 305 11.30 3.67 -19.29
C LEU A 305 12.60 3.07 -19.82
N LYS A 306 12.57 1.84 -20.36
CA LYS A 306 13.75 1.18 -20.91
C LYS A 306 14.32 1.93 -22.10
N ASP A 307 13.47 2.41 -22.98
CA ASP A 307 13.85 3.17 -24.17
C ASP A 307 14.49 4.51 -23.79
N HIS A 308 13.93 5.22 -22.78
CA HIS A 308 14.52 6.45 -22.24
C HIS A 308 15.92 6.24 -21.63
N HIS A 309 16.07 5.23 -20.78
CA HIS A 309 17.32 5.01 -20.04
C HIS A 309 18.43 4.30 -20.85
N GLY A 310 18.07 3.63 -21.95
CA GLY A 310 19.00 2.88 -22.79
C GLY A 310 19.78 1.83 -21.98
N ASP A 311 21.11 1.96 -21.94
CA ASP A 311 21.99 1.01 -21.25
C ASP A 311 22.04 1.17 -19.73
N GLN A 312 21.49 2.26 -19.17
CA GLN A 312 21.46 2.43 -17.72
C GLN A 312 20.60 1.33 -17.08
N PRO A 313 21.09 0.61 -16.05
CA PRO A 313 20.28 -0.37 -15.34
C PRO A 313 19.08 0.31 -14.67
N ILE A 314 17.90 -0.26 -14.87
CA ILE A 314 16.67 0.15 -14.16
C ILE A 314 16.28 -0.96 -13.20
N LEU A 315 16.19 -0.65 -11.91
CA LEU A 315 15.59 -1.51 -10.90
C LEU A 315 14.14 -1.06 -10.68
N ILE A 316 13.19 -1.99 -10.75
CA ILE A 316 11.86 -1.74 -10.20
C ILE A 316 11.95 -2.01 -8.69
N GLY A 317 12.09 -0.92 -7.92
CA GLY A 317 12.34 -0.94 -6.49
C GLY A 317 11.14 -1.33 -5.65
N GLU A 318 9.94 -1.16 -6.21
CA GLU A 318 8.68 -1.67 -5.68
C GLU A 318 7.71 -1.94 -6.82
N THR A 319 6.97 -3.03 -6.70
CA THR A 319 5.78 -3.33 -7.49
C THR A 319 4.98 -4.44 -6.81
N GLY A 320 3.70 -4.54 -7.12
CA GLY A 320 2.80 -5.58 -6.63
C GLY A 320 1.33 -5.13 -6.73
N VAL A 321 0.41 -6.04 -6.41
CA VAL A 321 -0.99 -5.72 -6.12
C VAL A 321 -1.40 -6.35 -4.78
N PRO A 322 -2.31 -5.74 -4.01
CA PRO A 322 -2.70 -6.27 -2.70
C PRO A 322 -3.91 -7.22 -2.76
N SER A 323 -4.03 -8.08 -1.74
CA SER A 323 -5.18 -8.98 -1.52
C SER A 323 -6.16 -8.37 -0.50
N SER A 324 -7.08 -7.52 -0.94
CA SER A 324 -8.02 -6.80 -0.07
C SER A 324 -9.47 -6.92 -0.54
N ARG A 325 -10.41 -6.64 0.36
CA ARG A 325 -11.84 -6.49 0.02
C ARG A 325 -12.12 -5.17 -0.71
N GLY A 326 -11.45 -4.09 -0.28
CA GLY A 326 -11.57 -2.76 -0.87
C GLY A 326 -10.71 -2.59 -2.12
N LEU A 327 -11.19 -1.78 -3.06
CA LEU A 327 -10.50 -1.43 -4.30
C LEU A 327 -10.28 0.08 -4.31
N ALA A 328 -9.03 0.51 -4.27
CA ALA A 328 -8.62 1.92 -4.18
C ALA A 328 -8.29 2.54 -5.55
N HIS A 329 -8.12 1.72 -6.60
CA HIS A 329 -7.89 2.19 -7.97
C HIS A 329 -8.17 1.07 -9.00
N PHE A 330 -8.95 1.37 -10.04
CA PHE A 330 -9.13 0.45 -11.17
C PHE A 330 -7.91 0.48 -12.11
N GLN A 331 -7.76 -0.59 -12.87
CA GLN A 331 -6.65 -0.84 -13.79
C GLN A 331 -7.20 -1.64 -14.97
N ALA A 332 -6.81 -1.31 -16.20
CA ALA A 332 -7.50 -1.78 -17.42
C ALA A 332 -7.50 -3.31 -17.63
N GLN A 333 -6.47 -4.02 -17.15
CA GLN A 333 -6.31 -5.46 -17.25
C GLN A 333 -6.67 -6.23 -15.97
N GLY A 334 -7.19 -5.54 -14.95
CA GLY A 334 -7.53 -6.17 -13.68
C GLY A 334 -6.41 -6.15 -12.63
N PHE A 335 -5.31 -5.43 -12.85
CA PHE A 335 -4.24 -5.26 -11.84
C PHE A 335 -4.58 -4.13 -10.88
N HIS A 336 -5.75 -4.21 -10.27
CA HIS A 336 -6.32 -3.15 -9.47
C HIS A 336 -5.49 -2.85 -8.22
N HIS A 337 -5.64 -1.66 -7.66
CA HIS A 337 -5.13 -1.39 -6.31
C HIS A 337 -6.10 -2.00 -5.28
N GLY A 338 -5.98 -3.32 -5.09
CA GLY A 338 -6.85 -4.09 -4.21
C GLY A 338 -8.05 -4.73 -4.92
N GLY A 339 -8.95 -5.33 -4.13
CA GLY A 339 -10.09 -6.07 -4.67
C GLY A 339 -9.73 -7.45 -5.23
N HIS A 340 -8.72 -8.10 -4.65
CA HIS A 340 -8.21 -9.40 -5.08
C HIS A 340 -8.27 -10.44 -3.96
N SER A 341 -8.48 -11.70 -4.34
CA SER A 341 -8.15 -12.83 -3.47
C SER A 341 -6.62 -12.98 -3.34
N GLU A 342 -6.14 -13.72 -2.34
CA GLU A 342 -4.70 -13.99 -2.21
C GLU A 342 -4.16 -14.81 -3.41
N GLU A 343 -4.99 -15.65 -4.03
CA GLU A 343 -4.65 -16.39 -5.25
C GLU A 343 -4.55 -15.46 -6.47
N ALA A 344 -5.46 -14.49 -6.59
CA ALA A 344 -5.42 -13.51 -7.67
C ALA A 344 -4.19 -12.59 -7.53
N GLN A 345 -3.89 -12.12 -6.31
CA GLN A 345 -2.64 -11.42 -6.01
C GLN A 345 -1.43 -12.24 -6.47
N ALA A 346 -1.36 -13.52 -6.07
CA ALA A 346 -0.26 -14.41 -6.43
C ALA A 346 -0.05 -14.52 -7.96
N ALA A 347 -1.14 -14.67 -8.70
CA ALA A 347 -1.09 -14.77 -10.16
C ALA A 347 -0.64 -13.46 -10.84
N ILE A 348 -1.14 -12.32 -10.36
CA ILE A 348 -0.82 -11.00 -10.92
C ILE A 348 0.64 -10.64 -10.64
N ASP A 349 1.11 -10.76 -9.40
CA ASP A 349 2.48 -10.35 -9.04
C ASP A 349 3.54 -11.23 -9.69
N ALA A 350 3.27 -12.54 -9.84
CA ALA A 350 4.14 -13.42 -10.62
C ALA A 350 4.28 -12.93 -12.07
N ARG A 351 3.16 -12.49 -12.67
CA ARG A 351 3.15 -11.89 -14.00
C ARG A 351 3.92 -10.57 -14.03
N LEU A 352 3.73 -9.66 -13.07
CA LEU A 352 4.45 -8.39 -12.99
C LEU A 352 5.97 -8.62 -12.94
N VAL A 353 6.43 -9.54 -12.09
CA VAL A 353 7.84 -9.95 -11.97
C VAL A 353 8.39 -10.43 -13.31
N GLN A 354 7.65 -11.28 -14.03
CA GLN A 354 8.06 -11.81 -15.32
C GLN A 354 8.01 -10.75 -16.44
N GLU A 355 7.09 -9.79 -16.37
CA GLU A 355 7.03 -8.64 -17.28
C GLU A 355 8.23 -7.70 -17.09
N VAL A 356 8.67 -7.45 -15.85
CA VAL A 356 9.93 -6.72 -15.57
C VAL A 356 11.14 -7.45 -16.15
N GLU A 357 11.21 -8.78 -16.02
CA GLU A 357 12.27 -9.57 -16.63
C GLU A 357 12.25 -9.48 -18.17
N ALA A 358 11.06 -9.60 -18.77
CA ALA A 358 10.87 -9.55 -20.23
C ALA A 358 11.12 -8.17 -20.84
N ALA A 359 10.88 -7.09 -20.09
CA ALA A 359 11.22 -5.72 -20.49
C ALA A 359 12.74 -5.45 -20.47
N GLY A 360 13.55 -6.42 -20.04
CA GLY A 360 15.00 -6.31 -20.06
C GLY A 360 15.57 -5.41 -18.94
N LEU A 361 14.80 -5.16 -17.89
CA LEU A 361 15.21 -4.33 -16.75
C LEU A 361 16.19 -5.08 -15.83
N ALA A 362 16.84 -4.39 -14.89
CA ALA A 362 17.88 -4.96 -14.03
C ALA A 362 17.32 -5.93 -12.95
N GLY A 363 16.02 -5.88 -12.70
CA GLY A 363 15.30 -6.78 -11.81
C GLY A 363 14.20 -6.06 -11.03
N VAL A 364 13.67 -6.75 -10.03
CA VAL A 364 12.51 -6.30 -9.26
C VAL A 364 12.66 -6.60 -7.77
N LEU A 365 12.12 -5.71 -6.96
CA LEU A 365 11.89 -5.89 -5.54
C LEU A 365 10.37 -5.86 -5.30
N VAL A 366 9.78 -7.02 -4.99
CA VAL A 366 8.33 -7.15 -4.78
C VAL A 366 7.96 -6.48 -3.46
N PHE A 367 6.91 -5.66 -3.47
CA PHE A 367 6.32 -5.07 -2.27
C PHE A 367 5.12 -5.96 -1.84
N ALA A 368 5.13 -6.59 -0.66
CA ALA A 368 6.14 -6.58 0.41
C ALA A 368 6.26 -7.94 1.11
N PHE A 369 7.19 -8.09 2.07
CA PHE A 369 7.34 -9.34 2.82
C PHE A 369 6.17 -9.65 3.76
N LEU A 370 5.62 -8.65 4.46
CA LEU A 370 4.62 -8.79 5.52
C LEU A 370 3.43 -7.85 5.25
N ASP A 371 2.22 -8.25 5.61
CA ASP A 371 1.05 -7.34 5.67
C ASP A 371 1.24 -6.30 6.78
N GLU A 372 1.06 -5.02 6.45
CA GLU A 372 1.44 -3.89 7.32
C GLU A 372 0.22 -3.09 7.78
N TRP A 373 -0.35 -3.43 8.94
CA TRP A 373 -1.62 -2.86 9.45
C TRP A 373 -1.61 -1.35 9.75
N PHE A 374 -0.45 -0.69 9.71
CA PHE A 374 -0.37 0.76 9.92
C PHE A 374 -0.58 1.57 8.63
N LYS A 375 -0.52 0.89 7.48
CA LYS A 375 -0.57 1.49 6.16
C LYS A 375 -1.97 1.99 5.87
N LYS A 376 -2.06 3.02 5.02
CA LYS A 376 -3.34 3.67 4.71
C LYS A 376 -3.38 4.06 3.25
N ASN A 377 -4.54 3.89 2.63
CA ASN A 377 -4.84 4.46 1.32
C ASN A 377 -5.82 5.62 1.42
N TRP A 378 -5.79 6.45 0.39
CA TRP A 378 -6.55 7.70 0.32
C TRP A 378 -8.09 7.56 0.38
N LEU A 379 -8.62 6.36 0.09
CA LEU A 379 -10.07 6.12 0.05
C LEU A 379 -10.64 5.85 1.45
N PHE A 380 -9.87 5.23 2.34
CA PHE A 380 -10.31 4.79 3.66
C PHE A 380 -9.63 5.51 4.83
N MET A 381 -8.49 6.17 4.62
CA MET A 381 -7.73 6.85 5.68
C MET A 381 -8.53 7.87 6.50
N ASP A 382 -9.54 8.51 5.90
CA ASP A 382 -10.39 9.50 6.59
C ASP A 382 -11.52 8.83 7.43
N LEU A 383 -11.75 7.53 7.24
CA LEU A 383 -12.74 6.74 8.00
C LEU A 383 -12.13 6.04 9.22
N GLU A 384 -10.81 6.01 9.32
CA GLU A 384 -10.05 5.42 10.43
C GLU A 384 -9.68 6.52 11.42
N TYR A 385 -10.25 6.45 12.62
CA TYR A 385 -10.09 7.50 13.61
C TYR A 385 -10.22 6.97 15.05
N PRO A 386 -9.32 7.36 15.96
CA PRO A 386 -8.21 8.30 15.77
C PRO A 386 -6.97 7.59 15.18
N SER A 387 -6.23 8.31 14.34
CA SER A 387 -5.22 7.74 13.43
C SER A 387 -4.02 7.05 14.09
N GLU A 388 -3.85 7.25 15.40
CA GLU A 388 -2.79 6.67 16.21
C GLU A 388 -3.13 5.24 16.65
N ARG A 389 -4.38 4.80 16.42
CA ARG A 389 -4.89 3.47 16.76
C ARG A 389 -5.03 2.55 15.55
N ASP A 390 -4.83 3.05 14.34
CA ASP A 390 -4.99 2.29 13.10
C ASP A 390 -4.20 0.97 13.11
N PRO A 391 -2.93 0.89 13.58
CA PRO A 391 -2.21 -0.38 13.63
C PRO A 391 -2.84 -1.44 14.53
N LEU A 392 -3.79 -1.09 15.40
CA LEU A 392 -4.39 -2.00 16.36
C LEU A 392 -5.41 -2.95 15.72
N TRP A 393 -5.84 -2.73 14.49
CA TRP A 393 -6.78 -3.59 13.78
C TRP A 393 -6.38 -3.68 12.31
N HIS A 394 -7.01 -4.58 11.56
CA HIS A 394 -6.63 -4.84 10.17
C HIS A 394 -7.79 -4.41 9.28
N ASN A 395 -7.61 -3.33 8.54
CA ASN A 395 -8.65 -2.85 7.65
C ASN A 395 -8.58 -3.56 6.30
N LEU A 396 -9.44 -4.57 6.11
CA LEU A 396 -9.49 -5.29 4.83
C LEU A 396 -10.07 -4.46 3.67
N LEU A 397 -10.62 -3.28 3.97
CA LEU A 397 -10.94 -2.30 2.93
C LEU A 397 -9.69 -1.52 2.49
N ASP A 398 -8.68 -1.43 3.35
CA ASP A 398 -7.43 -0.78 3.03
C ASP A 398 -6.51 -1.68 2.21
N ALA A 399 -6.33 -1.32 0.93
CA ALA A 399 -5.47 -2.05 0.03
C ALA A 399 -3.98 -2.01 0.47
N GLU A 400 -3.54 -0.94 1.13
CA GLU A 400 -2.14 -0.72 1.51
C GLU A 400 -1.69 -1.64 2.65
N GLU A 401 -2.61 -2.19 3.44
CA GLU A 401 -2.29 -3.14 4.52
C GLU A 401 -2.00 -4.56 4.01
N ASN A 402 -2.27 -4.89 2.74
CA ASN A 402 -2.51 -6.25 2.26
C ASN A 402 -1.54 -6.78 1.17
N TYR A 403 -0.31 -6.27 1.11
CA TYR A 403 0.70 -6.63 0.09
C TYR A 403 1.58 -7.84 0.43
N GLY A 404 1.57 -8.32 1.66
CA GLY A 404 2.58 -9.22 2.20
C GLY A 404 2.63 -10.60 1.54
N LEU A 405 3.84 -11.11 1.33
CA LEU A 405 4.08 -12.56 1.13
C LEU A 405 3.66 -13.38 2.36
N LEU A 406 3.75 -12.75 3.53
CA LEU A 406 3.37 -13.27 4.82
C LEU A 406 2.14 -12.52 5.32
N ALA A 407 1.01 -13.21 5.37
CA ALA A 407 -0.21 -12.70 5.95
C ALA A 407 -0.03 -12.50 7.45
N ALA A 408 -0.48 -11.35 7.95
CA ALA A 408 -0.65 -11.10 9.37
C ALA A 408 -2.15 -10.99 9.66
N THR A 409 -2.72 -12.03 10.25
CA THR A 409 -4.16 -12.11 10.47
C THR A 409 -4.50 -12.13 11.95
N ALA A 410 -5.75 -11.83 12.30
CA ALA A 410 -6.24 -12.02 13.66
C ALA A 410 -5.94 -13.45 14.19
N LYS A 411 -5.61 -13.56 15.48
CA LYS A 411 -5.28 -14.86 16.10
C LYS A 411 -6.53 -15.73 16.24
N GLY A 412 -6.48 -16.94 15.70
CA GLY A 412 -7.64 -17.84 15.69
C GLY A 412 -8.79 -17.29 14.85
N ALA A 413 -8.47 -16.49 13.84
CA ALA A 413 -9.45 -15.90 12.95
C ALA A 413 -10.25 -16.98 12.22
N PHE A 414 -11.54 -16.70 12.07
CA PHE A 414 -12.47 -17.59 11.41
C PHE A 414 -12.13 -17.70 9.93
N ARG A 415 -12.55 -18.81 9.33
CA ARG A 415 -12.53 -18.98 7.89
C ARG A 415 -13.95 -18.83 7.36
N LEU A 416 -14.09 -18.13 6.24
CA LEU A 416 -15.38 -18.10 5.55
C LEU A 416 -15.54 -19.39 4.75
N ASP A 417 -16.22 -20.39 5.28
CA ASP A 417 -16.38 -21.70 4.63
C ASP A 417 -17.78 -22.31 4.80
N GLY A 418 -18.69 -21.62 5.50
CA GLY A 418 -20.05 -22.10 5.74
C GLY A 418 -20.11 -23.29 6.70
N ASN A 419 -19.04 -23.59 7.44
CA ASN A 419 -18.97 -24.69 8.40
C ASN A 419 -19.29 -24.21 9.84
N PRO A 420 -20.24 -24.84 10.56
CA PRO A 420 -20.55 -24.44 11.93
C PRO A 420 -19.51 -24.86 12.99
N GLU A 421 -18.49 -25.65 12.65
CA GLU A 421 -17.54 -26.20 13.63
C GLU A 421 -16.80 -25.13 14.44
N GLU A 422 -16.29 -24.07 13.80
CA GLU A 422 -15.61 -22.94 14.48
C GLU A 422 -16.58 -22.17 15.41
N TRP A 423 -17.88 -22.28 15.13
CA TRP A 423 -18.95 -21.59 15.84
C TRP A 423 -19.49 -22.33 17.06
N GLU A 424 -19.05 -23.56 17.35
CA GLU A 424 -19.60 -24.38 18.44
C GLU A 424 -19.56 -23.66 19.81
N LYS A 425 -18.47 -22.95 20.08
CA LYS A 425 -18.25 -22.22 21.35
C LYS A 425 -18.85 -20.81 21.36
N VAL A 426 -19.32 -20.32 20.22
CA VAL A 426 -19.94 -19.00 20.11
C VAL A 426 -21.38 -19.09 20.66
N PRO A 427 -21.77 -18.24 21.63
CA PRO A 427 -23.13 -18.26 22.16
C PRO A 427 -24.16 -17.81 21.12
N PHE A 428 -25.40 -18.26 21.29
CA PHE A 428 -26.51 -17.76 20.49
C PHE A 428 -26.86 -16.33 20.90
N LEU A 429 -26.86 -15.43 19.93
CA LEU A 429 -27.43 -14.09 20.09
C LEU A 429 -28.96 -14.15 20.04
N PHE A 430 -29.49 -15.03 19.20
CA PHE A 430 -30.91 -15.35 19.10
C PHE A 430 -31.10 -16.83 18.77
N ARG A 431 -32.14 -17.46 19.34
CA ARG A 431 -32.49 -18.85 19.06
C ARG A 431 -33.96 -19.11 19.30
N GLU A 432 -34.59 -19.66 18.28
CA GLU A 432 -35.95 -20.19 18.28
C GLU A 432 -35.97 -21.54 17.52
N GLU A 433 -37.12 -22.19 17.45
CA GLU A 433 -37.27 -23.41 16.66
C GLU A 433 -37.00 -23.13 15.17
N GLY A 434 -36.04 -23.83 14.58
CA GLY A 434 -35.69 -23.69 13.17
C GLY A 434 -34.95 -22.40 12.79
N ARG A 435 -34.64 -21.52 13.75
CA ARG A 435 -33.97 -20.23 13.47
C ARG A 435 -32.98 -19.83 14.55
N PHE A 436 -31.79 -19.38 14.17
CA PHE A 436 -30.84 -18.80 15.12
C PHE A 436 -29.93 -17.76 14.46
N LEU A 437 -29.35 -16.90 15.29
CA LEU A 437 -28.27 -15.99 14.93
C LEU A 437 -27.16 -16.10 15.99
N LYS A 438 -25.92 -16.22 15.53
CA LYS A 438 -24.71 -16.03 16.33
C LYS A 438 -23.93 -14.85 15.76
N ALA A 439 -23.18 -14.17 16.61
CA ALA A 439 -22.29 -13.08 16.21
C ALA A 439 -20.93 -13.25 16.90
N HIS A 440 -19.86 -12.92 16.18
CA HIS A 440 -18.48 -12.89 16.67
C HIS A 440 -17.75 -11.69 16.08
N ALA A 441 -16.66 -11.27 16.71
CA ALA A 441 -15.88 -10.11 16.30
C ALA A 441 -14.40 -10.39 16.57
N ASP A 442 -13.57 -9.98 15.63
CA ASP A 442 -12.11 -10.02 15.73
C ASP A 442 -11.52 -8.70 15.16
N PRO A 443 -10.20 -8.52 15.19
CA PRO A 443 -9.56 -7.32 14.62
C PRO A 443 -9.82 -7.05 13.13
N GLU A 444 -10.42 -7.97 12.37
CA GLU A 444 -10.64 -7.86 10.92
C GLU A 444 -12.13 -7.64 10.59
N TYR A 445 -13.02 -8.36 11.26
CA TYR A 445 -14.43 -8.46 10.85
C TYR A 445 -15.43 -8.53 12.02
N LEU A 446 -16.65 -8.11 11.73
CA LEU A 446 -17.86 -8.65 12.36
C LEU A 446 -18.28 -9.91 11.60
N TRP A 447 -18.46 -11.03 12.32
CA TRP A 447 -18.94 -12.30 11.78
C TRP A 447 -20.35 -12.60 12.24
N LEU A 448 -21.19 -13.15 11.36
CA LEU A 448 -22.53 -13.64 11.66
C LEU A 448 -22.71 -15.09 11.16
N LEU A 449 -23.32 -15.93 11.98
CA LEU A 449 -23.81 -17.25 11.56
C LEU A 449 -25.32 -17.31 11.75
N TYR A 450 -26.04 -17.51 10.66
CA TYR A 450 -27.49 -17.54 10.63
C TYR A 450 -28.02 -18.86 10.10
N ARG A 451 -29.06 -19.37 10.74
CA ARG A 451 -29.91 -20.44 10.19
C ARG A 451 -31.35 -19.95 10.26
N GLY A 452 -32.10 -20.15 9.18
CA GLY A 452 -33.51 -19.80 9.11
C GLY A 452 -33.96 -19.50 7.68
N PRO A 453 -35.14 -18.89 7.50
CA PRO A 453 -35.60 -18.45 6.20
C PRO A 453 -34.62 -17.46 5.56
N LEU A 454 -34.37 -17.65 4.25
CA LEU A 454 -33.60 -16.74 3.42
C LEU A 454 -34.55 -15.99 2.45
N PRO A 455 -34.25 -14.72 2.09
CA PRO A 455 -33.06 -13.97 2.48
C PRO A 455 -33.04 -13.60 3.97
N LEU A 456 -31.85 -13.62 4.58
CA LEU A 456 -31.61 -13.02 5.89
C LEU A 456 -31.87 -11.52 5.77
N ARG A 457 -32.74 -10.99 6.64
CA ARG A 457 -33.05 -9.56 6.73
C ARG A 457 -32.79 -9.06 8.14
N VAL A 458 -31.86 -8.12 8.25
CA VAL A 458 -31.39 -7.58 9.52
C VAL A 458 -31.19 -6.08 9.37
N TYR A 459 -31.75 -5.31 10.28
CA TYR A 459 -31.38 -3.91 10.47
C TYR A 459 -30.33 -3.79 11.56
N LEU A 460 -29.31 -2.97 11.35
CA LEU A 460 -28.24 -2.74 12.32
C LEU A 460 -28.24 -1.28 12.80
N ASP A 461 -28.01 -1.12 14.09
CA ASP A 461 -27.84 0.15 14.78
C ASP A 461 -26.50 0.16 15.53
N THR A 462 -25.62 1.05 15.10
CA THR A 462 -24.30 1.30 15.66
C THR A 462 -24.25 2.60 16.45
N VAL A 463 -25.15 3.54 16.18
CA VAL A 463 -25.20 4.90 16.73
C VAL A 463 -26.63 5.44 16.86
N PRO A 464 -26.92 6.34 17.83
CA PRO A 464 -28.26 6.90 17.99
C PRO A 464 -28.77 7.63 16.74
N GLY A 465 -29.98 7.28 16.29
CA GLY A 465 -30.65 7.88 15.14
C GLY A 465 -31.09 6.82 14.14
N GLY A 466 -31.36 7.24 12.90
CA GLY A 466 -31.63 6.32 11.81
C GLY A 466 -33.12 6.17 11.48
N VAL A 467 -33.38 5.28 10.52
CA VAL A 467 -34.73 4.97 10.03
C VAL A 467 -35.48 4.16 11.09
N ARG A 468 -36.64 4.64 11.51
CA ARG A 468 -37.52 3.87 12.41
C ARG A 468 -38.07 2.66 11.68
N VAL A 469 -37.58 1.48 12.02
CA VAL A 469 -37.96 0.19 11.40
C VAL A 469 -38.87 -0.64 12.31
N ALA A 470 -38.88 -0.36 13.62
CA ALA A 470 -39.83 -0.91 14.58
C ALA A 470 -40.05 0.05 15.75
N GLU A 471 -41.04 -0.24 16.61
CA GLU A 471 -41.24 0.52 17.84
C GLU A 471 -40.00 0.41 18.74
N GLY A 472 -39.41 1.55 19.09
CA GLY A 472 -38.20 1.61 19.91
C GLY A 472 -36.90 1.19 19.20
N PHE A 473 -36.93 0.97 17.87
CA PHE A 473 -35.74 0.64 17.09
C PHE A 473 -35.60 1.49 15.83
N ALA A 474 -34.49 2.20 15.74
CA ALA A 474 -34.08 2.92 14.56
C ALA A 474 -32.75 2.34 14.06
N ALA A 475 -32.50 2.40 12.75
CA ALA A 475 -31.35 1.76 12.13
C ALA A 475 -30.78 2.61 11.00
N GLU A 476 -29.46 2.62 10.91
CA GLU A 476 -28.70 3.27 9.83
C GLU A 476 -28.12 2.27 8.83
N PHE A 477 -28.24 0.97 9.09
CA PHE A 477 -27.91 -0.07 8.11
C PHE A 477 -29.04 -1.07 7.90
N ALA A 478 -29.16 -1.55 6.67
CA ALA A 478 -30.03 -2.66 6.30
C ALA A 478 -29.22 -3.73 5.54
N LEU A 479 -29.13 -4.92 6.12
CA LEU A 479 -28.48 -6.08 5.56
C LEU A 479 -29.53 -7.06 5.02
N GLU A 480 -29.43 -7.39 3.73
CA GLU A 480 -30.19 -8.47 3.11
C GLU A 480 -29.21 -9.46 2.47
N VAL A 481 -29.29 -10.76 2.80
CA VAL A 481 -28.43 -11.79 2.20
C VAL A 481 -29.26 -13.01 1.81
N GLY A 482 -29.35 -13.28 0.52
CA GLY A 482 -30.03 -14.43 -0.05
C GLY A 482 -29.07 -15.44 -0.69
N PRO A 483 -29.61 -16.49 -1.32
CA PRO A 483 -28.79 -17.53 -1.95
C PRO A 483 -27.93 -17.05 -3.14
N GLU A 484 -28.42 -16.03 -3.84
CA GLU A 484 -27.87 -15.53 -5.11
C GLU A 484 -27.19 -14.15 -4.99
N GLY A 485 -27.20 -13.54 -3.81
CA GLY A 485 -26.66 -12.20 -3.61
C GLY A 485 -26.97 -11.65 -2.23
N GLY A 486 -26.16 -10.67 -1.80
CA GLY A 486 -26.44 -9.91 -0.59
C GLY A 486 -26.08 -8.44 -0.77
N ARG A 487 -26.63 -7.61 0.11
CA ARG A 487 -26.40 -6.17 0.10
C ARG A 487 -26.48 -5.59 1.50
N LEU A 488 -25.52 -4.73 1.83
CA LEU A 488 -25.53 -3.83 2.97
C LEU A 488 -25.83 -2.41 2.47
N LEU A 489 -26.96 -1.85 2.88
CA LEU A 489 -27.34 -0.47 2.58
C LEU A 489 -27.10 0.42 3.80
N VAL A 490 -26.82 1.70 3.55
CA VAL A 490 -26.59 2.73 4.57
C VAL A 490 -27.68 3.79 4.48
N GLU A 491 -28.11 4.34 5.61
CA GLU A 491 -29.06 5.46 5.64
C GLU A 491 -28.44 6.72 5.02
N LYS A 492 -29.21 7.42 4.18
CA LYS A 492 -28.72 8.53 3.36
C LYS A 492 -28.07 9.67 4.16
N GLY A 493 -28.60 10.01 5.33
CA GLY A 493 -28.03 11.01 6.22
C GLY A 493 -26.67 10.59 6.79
N TYR A 494 -26.53 9.31 7.13
CA TYR A 494 -25.32 8.71 7.68
C TYR A 494 -24.22 8.45 6.63
N TYR A 495 -24.58 8.22 5.37
CA TYR A 495 -23.63 8.03 4.28
C TYR A 495 -22.61 9.19 4.19
N PRO A 496 -21.28 8.91 4.30
CA PRO A 496 -20.25 9.95 4.39
C PRO A 496 -19.97 10.70 3.08
N TYR A 497 -20.55 10.28 1.97
CA TYR A 497 -20.36 10.92 0.68
C TYR A 497 -21.66 11.54 0.15
N GLU A 498 -21.52 12.61 -0.63
CA GLU A 498 -22.59 13.24 -1.38
C GLU A 498 -22.23 13.26 -2.86
N GLU A 499 -23.15 12.86 -3.73
CA GLU A 499 -22.97 13.02 -5.17
C GLU A 499 -23.27 14.45 -5.58
N LEU A 500 -22.25 15.13 -6.09
CA LEU A 500 -22.32 16.49 -6.61
C LEU A 500 -22.03 16.50 -8.12
N SER A 501 -22.14 17.67 -8.74
CA SER A 501 -21.88 17.84 -10.18
C SER A 501 -21.20 19.18 -10.46
N HIS A 502 -20.26 19.19 -11.40
CA HIS A 502 -19.66 20.41 -11.93
C HIS A 502 -20.59 21.14 -12.93
N GLY A 503 -21.86 20.77 -12.99
CA GLY A 503 -22.91 21.54 -13.66
C GLY A 503 -23.17 21.17 -15.12
N LEU A 504 -22.46 20.18 -15.66
CA LEU A 504 -22.75 19.55 -16.96
C LEU A 504 -23.03 18.05 -16.77
N PRO A 505 -23.82 17.41 -17.65
CA PRO A 505 -24.01 15.96 -17.61
C PRO A 505 -22.67 15.21 -17.74
N GLY A 506 -22.44 14.17 -16.92
CA GLY A 506 -21.20 13.40 -16.96
C GLY A 506 -20.04 14.02 -16.17
N THR A 507 -20.33 15.05 -15.37
CA THR A 507 -19.36 15.71 -14.48
C THR A 507 -19.70 15.51 -13.00
N GLU A 508 -20.41 14.41 -12.70
CA GLU A 508 -20.71 13.97 -11.35
C GLU A 508 -19.43 13.50 -10.64
N PHE A 509 -19.36 13.72 -9.33
CA PHE A 509 -18.26 13.28 -8.48
C PHE A 509 -18.76 13.00 -7.06
N LEU A 510 -18.07 12.13 -6.33
CA LEU A 510 -18.34 11.89 -4.91
C LEU A 510 -17.55 12.85 -4.02
N HIS A 511 -18.28 13.70 -3.30
CA HIS A 511 -17.73 14.61 -2.30
C HIS A 511 -17.76 13.97 -0.91
N PHE A 512 -16.60 13.89 -0.26
CA PHE A 512 -16.52 13.44 1.14
C PHE A 512 -16.99 14.56 2.08
N ARG A 513 -18.02 14.29 2.87
CA ARG A 513 -18.69 15.26 3.74
C ARG A 513 -18.01 15.41 5.11
N GLY A 514 -17.02 14.56 5.41
CA GLY A 514 -16.51 14.37 6.77
C GLY A 514 -17.54 13.64 7.64
N PHE A 515 -17.43 13.79 8.96
CA PHE A 515 -18.30 13.11 9.92
C PHE A 515 -19.79 13.40 9.68
N THR A 516 -20.60 12.34 9.66
CA THR A 516 -22.04 12.36 9.37
C THR A 516 -22.84 11.73 10.51
N LYS A 517 -24.14 12.01 10.57
CA LYS A 517 -25.06 11.42 11.55
C LYS A 517 -26.29 10.84 10.86
N PRO A 518 -26.88 9.75 11.36
CA PRO A 518 -28.09 9.19 10.78
C PRO A 518 -29.28 10.15 10.85
N GLY A 519 -30.09 10.14 9.79
CA GLY A 519 -31.40 10.79 9.71
C GLY A 519 -32.53 9.77 9.61
N GLU A 520 -33.70 10.19 9.12
CA GLU A 520 -34.83 9.31 8.77
C GLU A 520 -34.98 9.16 7.24
N GLY A 521 -33.87 9.27 6.50
CA GLY A 521 -33.83 9.13 5.04
C GLY A 521 -33.96 7.68 4.57
N PRO A 522 -34.03 7.44 3.26
CA PRO A 522 -34.03 6.07 2.74
C PRO A 522 -32.68 5.39 2.94
N PHE A 523 -32.69 4.06 2.99
CA PHE A 523 -31.49 3.25 2.81
C PHE A 523 -31.00 3.33 1.35
N VAL A 524 -29.72 3.61 1.15
CA VAL A 524 -29.08 3.80 -0.15
C VAL A 524 -27.83 2.93 -0.28
N PRO A 525 -27.39 2.60 -1.50
CA PRO A 525 -26.12 1.91 -1.72
C PRO A 525 -24.93 2.72 -1.18
N PHE A 526 -23.98 2.06 -0.54
CA PHE A 526 -22.69 2.66 -0.18
C PHE A 526 -21.78 2.64 -1.42
N VAL A 527 -21.64 3.77 -2.11
CA VAL A 527 -20.83 3.88 -3.34
C VAL A 527 -19.47 4.52 -3.04
N LEU A 528 -18.41 4.05 -3.70
CA LEU A 528 -17.07 4.64 -3.63
C LEU A 528 -16.58 4.99 -5.04
N GLU A 529 -15.70 6.00 -5.14
CA GLU A 529 -15.14 6.50 -6.40
C GLU A 529 -13.60 6.38 -6.38
N PRO A 530 -13.02 5.20 -6.67
CA PRO A 530 -11.57 4.99 -6.66
C PRO A 530 -10.83 5.61 -7.86
N ASN A 531 -11.51 6.01 -8.93
CA ASN A 531 -10.89 6.79 -10.01
C ASN A 531 -11.75 8.01 -10.26
N ARG A 532 -11.16 9.19 -10.14
CA ARG A 532 -11.84 10.45 -10.45
C ARG A 532 -11.89 10.64 -11.96
N ARG A 533 -12.82 11.47 -12.42
CA ARG A 533 -12.79 11.96 -13.79
C ARG A 533 -11.51 12.79 -14.01
N ARG A 534 -10.87 12.62 -15.17
CA ARG A 534 -9.69 13.40 -15.59
C ARG A 534 -9.91 14.01 -16.96
N THR A 535 -9.30 15.15 -17.25
CA THR A 535 -9.24 15.74 -18.59
C THR A 535 -7.78 15.87 -19.04
N GLY A 536 -7.34 15.07 -20.02
CA GLY A 536 -5.97 15.10 -20.54
C GLY A 536 -5.57 16.43 -21.16
N ARG A 537 -4.27 16.64 -21.42
CA ARG A 537 -3.76 17.90 -22.01
C ARG A 537 -4.27 18.18 -23.41
N ASP A 538 -4.61 17.12 -24.14
CA ASP A 538 -5.27 17.16 -25.44
C ASP A 538 -6.78 17.51 -25.35
N GLY A 539 -7.31 17.62 -24.15
CA GLY A 539 -8.73 17.83 -23.86
C GLY A 539 -9.56 16.55 -23.85
N THR A 540 -8.98 15.36 -24.00
CA THR A 540 -9.74 14.11 -23.89
C THR A 540 -10.26 13.93 -22.46
N ASP A 541 -11.56 13.65 -22.30
CA ASP A 541 -12.16 13.37 -20.99
C ASP A 541 -12.16 11.88 -20.70
N TYR A 542 -11.64 11.52 -19.54
CA TYR A 542 -11.61 10.17 -19.00
C TYR A 542 -12.63 10.08 -17.86
N PRO A 543 -13.63 9.19 -17.95
CA PRO A 543 -14.70 9.12 -16.97
C PRO A 543 -14.18 8.64 -15.61
N ARG A 544 -14.89 9.02 -14.55
CA ARG A 544 -14.70 8.42 -13.23
C ARG A 544 -15.07 6.93 -13.24
N HIS A 545 -14.57 6.19 -12.25
CA HIS A 545 -15.01 4.83 -11.96
C HIS A 545 -15.53 4.72 -10.52
N THR A 546 -16.64 4.01 -10.34
CA THR A 546 -17.27 3.80 -9.04
C THR A 546 -17.61 2.33 -8.82
N TYR A 547 -17.78 1.93 -7.55
CA TYR A 547 -18.34 0.63 -7.18
C TYR A 547 -19.20 0.73 -5.93
N GLU A 548 -20.10 -0.24 -5.75
CA GLU A 548 -20.93 -0.38 -4.55
C GLU A 548 -20.17 -1.23 -3.51
N LEU A 549 -19.69 -0.59 -2.43
CA LEU A 549 -19.02 -1.26 -1.31
C LEU A 549 -19.95 -2.30 -0.65
N GLY A 550 -21.22 -1.91 -0.48
CA GLY A 550 -22.25 -2.73 0.16
C GLY A 550 -22.73 -3.94 -0.66
N ALA A 551 -22.31 -4.10 -1.92
CA ALA A 551 -22.68 -5.27 -2.71
C ALA A 551 -21.87 -6.49 -2.24
N LEU A 552 -22.54 -7.45 -1.59
CA LEU A 552 -21.90 -8.60 -0.96
C LEU A 552 -21.68 -9.74 -1.95
N LYS A 553 -20.47 -10.30 -1.94
CA LYS A 553 -20.07 -11.38 -2.84
C LYS A 553 -20.12 -12.72 -2.12
N ARG A 554 -20.69 -13.72 -2.79
CA ARG A 554 -20.62 -15.11 -2.35
C ARG A 554 -19.24 -15.67 -2.63
N GLY A 555 -18.68 -16.41 -1.69
CA GLY A 555 -17.42 -17.12 -1.88
C GLY A 555 -16.99 -17.81 -0.60
N GLU A 556 -15.84 -18.47 -0.65
CA GLU A 556 -15.25 -19.21 0.46
C GLU A 556 -13.74 -18.99 0.47
N ASP A 557 -13.12 -19.04 1.65
CA ASP A 557 -11.68 -19.01 1.78
C ASP A 557 -11.09 -20.36 1.30
N PRO A 558 -10.17 -20.38 0.31
CA PRO A 558 -9.55 -21.61 -0.15
C PRO A 558 -8.61 -22.20 0.90
N GLU A 559 -8.42 -23.52 0.94
CA GLU A 559 -7.48 -24.15 1.88
C GLU A 559 -6.08 -23.52 1.80
N GLY A 560 -5.54 -23.07 2.94
CA GLY A 560 -4.23 -22.42 2.99
C GLY A 560 -4.17 -20.98 2.48
N ALA A 561 -5.29 -20.43 1.98
CA ALA A 561 -5.43 -19.07 1.46
C ALA A 561 -6.65 -18.35 2.06
N ARG A 562 -6.85 -17.10 1.65
CA ARG A 562 -8.08 -16.32 1.85
C ARG A 562 -8.55 -15.67 0.56
N ASP A 563 -9.86 -15.48 0.45
CA ASP A 563 -10.47 -14.60 -0.55
C ASP A 563 -11.16 -13.45 0.16
N PRO A 564 -10.45 -12.40 0.59
CA PRO A 564 -11.05 -11.27 1.29
C PRO A 564 -12.15 -10.57 0.48
N THR A 565 -12.31 -10.84 -0.83
CA THR A 565 -13.40 -10.28 -1.64
C THR A 565 -14.74 -10.96 -1.40
N ALA A 566 -14.76 -12.17 -0.82
CA ALA A 566 -15.96 -12.88 -0.43
C ALA A 566 -16.49 -12.39 0.93
N ASP A 567 -17.80 -12.16 1.02
CA ASP A 567 -18.46 -11.64 2.22
C ASP A 567 -19.37 -12.68 2.89
N TYR A 568 -19.85 -13.68 2.14
CA TYR A 568 -20.70 -14.73 2.70
C TYR A 568 -20.55 -16.09 2.02
N ALA A 569 -20.77 -17.15 2.80
CA ALA A 569 -20.79 -18.55 2.38
C ALA A 569 -22.13 -19.20 2.73
N LEU A 570 -22.54 -20.19 1.93
CA LEU A 570 -23.75 -20.99 2.16
C LEU A 570 -23.36 -22.43 2.44
N GLY A 571 -23.45 -22.81 3.70
CA GLY A 571 -23.21 -24.17 4.17
C GLY A 571 -24.40 -25.10 4.00
N PRO A 572 -24.26 -26.35 4.49
CA PRO A 572 -25.33 -27.34 4.49
C PRO A 572 -26.61 -26.84 5.16
N GLU A 573 -27.76 -27.31 4.66
CA GLU A 573 -29.09 -27.02 5.23
C GLU A 573 -29.45 -25.52 5.26
N GLY A 574 -28.83 -24.70 4.40
CA GLY A 574 -29.10 -23.26 4.33
C GLY A 574 -28.48 -22.46 5.48
N LEU A 575 -27.41 -22.99 6.08
CA LEU A 575 -26.58 -22.25 7.03
C LEU A 575 -25.86 -21.11 6.29
N LEU A 576 -26.07 -19.88 6.73
CA LEU A 576 -25.46 -18.70 6.15
C LEU A 576 -24.39 -18.17 7.09
N GLU A 577 -23.15 -18.09 6.61
CA GLU A 577 -22.05 -17.43 7.29
C GLU A 577 -21.74 -16.12 6.57
N VAL A 578 -21.60 -15.03 7.31
CA VAL A 578 -21.33 -13.68 6.78
C VAL A 578 -20.17 -13.08 7.55
N ARG A 579 -19.27 -12.38 6.86
CA ARG A 579 -18.28 -11.48 7.45
C ARG A 579 -18.42 -10.09 6.87
N LEU A 580 -18.26 -9.08 7.71
CA LEU A 580 -18.33 -7.67 7.33
C LEU A 580 -17.10 -6.95 7.89
N PRO A 581 -16.20 -6.42 7.03
CA PRO A 581 -15.14 -5.52 7.49
C PRO A 581 -15.72 -4.36 8.30
N TRP A 582 -15.05 -3.98 9.38
CA TRP A 582 -15.52 -2.93 10.30
C TRP A 582 -15.86 -1.61 9.59
N GLY A 583 -15.05 -1.22 8.59
CA GLY A 583 -15.28 -0.01 7.79
C GLY A 583 -16.58 -0.02 6.98
N MET A 584 -17.16 -1.18 6.65
CA MET A 584 -18.47 -1.26 5.97
C MET A 584 -19.62 -0.82 6.88
N LEU A 585 -19.41 -0.91 8.20
CA LEU A 585 -20.36 -0.50 9.24
C LEU A 585 -20.01 0.88 9.82
N LEU A 586 -19.06 1.60 9.20
CA LEU A 586 -18.55 2.88 9.69
C LEU A 586 -18.09 2.81 11.15
N ILE A 587 -17.54 1.67 11.57
CA ILE A 587 -16.79 1.56 12.82
C ILE A 587 -15.38 2.08 12.54
N SER A 588 -15.04 3.20 13.17
CA SER A 588 -13.79 3.94 12.96
C SER A 588 -12.61 3.38 13.75
N ASP A 589 -12.92 2.71 14.86
CA ASP A 589 -11.95 1.95 15.66
C ASP A 589 -12.67 0.77 16.35
N PRO A 590 -12.46 -0.48 15.91
CA PRO A 590 -13.00 -1.65 16.59
C PRO A 590 -12.20 -2.04 17.84
N SER A 591 -10.94 -1.63 17.96
CA SER A 591 -10.09 -1.91 19.13
C SER A 591 -10.58 -1.18 20.37
N ARG A 592 -11.12 0.03 20.19
CA ARG A 592 -11.90 0.75 21.16
C ARG A 592 -13.25 1.05 20.51
N PRO A 593 -14.30 0.24 20.74
CA PRO A 593 -15.58 0.31 20.05
C PRO A 593 -16.09 1.74 19.79
N THR A 594 -15.75 2.29 18.62
CA THR A 594 -16.01 3.69 18.26
C THR A 594 -16.61 3.73 16.87
N ALA A 595 -17.78 4.34 16.77
CA ALA A 595 -18.54 4.46 15.53
C ALA A 595 -18.48 5.88 14.99
N TRP A 596 -18.47 5.98 13.65
CA TRP A 596 -18.54 7.24 12.93
C TRP A 596 -19.76 8.05 13.38
N TYR A 597 -19.59 9.32 13.70
CA TYR A 597 -20.71 10.19 14.07
C TYR A 597 -20.31 11.66 13.96
N ALA A 598 -21.27 12.55 13.69
CA ALA A 598 -21.02 13.99 13.66
C ALA A 598 -21.34 14.64 15.01
N PRO A 599 -20.50 15.57 15.52
CA PRO A 599 -19.34 16.18 14.85
C PRO A 599 -18.03 15.40 14.95
N GLU A 600 -17.98 14.37 15.79
CA GLU A 600 -16.82 13.50 16.01
C GLU A 600 -17.29 12.07 16.34
N PRO A 601 -16.48 11.03 16.05
CA PRO A 601 -16.83 9.65 16.35
C PRO A 601 -17.16 9.45 17.83
N ILE A 602 -18.14 8.59 18.10
CA ILE A 602 -18.63 8.35 19.47
C ILE A 602 -18.36 6.90 19.91
N PRO A 603 -18.09 6.67 21.21
CA PRO A 603 -18.05 5.33 21.75
C PRO A 603 -19.40 4.62 21.54
N THR A 604 -19.34 3.35 21.17
CA THR A 604 -20.49 2.46 21.14
C THR A 604 -20.33 1.34 22.16
N GLU A 605 -21.44 0.94 22.77
CA GLU A 605 -21.50 -0.18 23.72
C GLU A 605 -21.72 -1.53 23.01
N GLY A 606 -21.84 -1.53 21.68
CA GLY A 606 -22.07 -2.71 20.85
C GLY A 606 -22.92 -2.40 19.62
N LEU A 607 -23.22 -3.43 18.83
CA LEU A 607 -24.13 -3.35 17.69
C LEU A 607 -25.50 -3.88 18.11
N ASN A 608 -26.54 -3.11 17.82
CA ASN A 608 -27.92 -3.56 17.96
C ASN A 608 -28.40 -4.17 16.64
N PHE A 609 -29.13 -5.27 16.72
CA PHE A 609 -29.69 -5.98 15.57
C PHE A 609 -31.20 -6.08 15.71
N LEU A 610 -31.91 -5.84 14.62
CA LEU A 610 -33.32 -6.19 14.49
C LEU A 610 -33.45 -7.21 13.36
N LEU A 611 -33.51 -8.48 13.77
CA LEU A 611 -33.83 -9.61 12.90
C LEU A 611 -35.35 -9.62 12.64
N GLU A 612 -35.78 -9.81 11.39
CA GLU A 612 -37.21 -9.78 11.03
C GLU A 612 -38.05 -10.70 11.93
N GLY A 613 -39.03 -10.14 12.66
CA GLY A 613 -39.91 -10.88 13.57
C GLY A 613 -39.33 -11.19 14.96
N ALA A 614 -38.11 -10.76 15.28
CA ALA A 614 -37.52 -10.89 16.61
C ALA A 614 -37.57 -9.56 17.39
N ALA A 615 -37.38 -9.63 18.71
CA ALA A 615 -37.09 -8.45 19.52
C ALA A 615 -35.67 -7.92 19.23
N PRO A 616 -35.38 -6.63 19.50
CA PRO A 616 -34.03 -6.08 19.39
C PRO A 616 -33.00 -6.91 20.16
N LEU A 617 -31.87 -7.19 19.51
CA LEU A 617 -30.75 -7.96 20.04
C LEU A 617 -29.54 -7.05 20.16
N ARG A 618 -28.63 -7.36 21.09
CA ARG A 618 -27.39 -6.60 21.27
C ARG A 618 -26.17 -7.52 21.26
N PHE A 619 -25.20 -7.20 20.43
CA PHE A 619 -23.89 -7.82 20.43
C PHE A 619 -22.85 -6.81 20.91
N ALA A 620 -22.07 -7.17 21.91
CA ALA A 620 -20.91 -6.41 22.34
C ALA A 620 -19.66 -7.28 22.16
N TRP A 621 -18.53 -6.65 21.85
CA TRP A 621 -17.24 -7.32 21.75
C TRP A 621 -16.24 -6.73 22.74
N THR A 622 -15.15 -7.46 22.96
CA THR A 622 -14.13 -7.05 23.93
C THR A 622 -13.14 -6.10 23.25
N PRO A 623 -12.88 -4.90 23.80
CA PRO A 623 -11.86 -4.00 23.27
C PRO A 623 -10.44 -4.56 23.47
N TRP A 624 -9.47 -4.03 22.74
CA TRP A 624 -8.06 -4.39 22.86
C TRP A 624 -7.13 -3.19 22.68
N GLU A 625 -5.94 -3.28 23.28
CA GLU A 625 -4.86 -2.29 23.13
C GLU A 625 -3.63 -2.88 22.41
N ALA A 626 -3.64 -4.19 22.17
CA ALA A 626 -2.63 -4.89 21.39
C ALA A 626 -3.31 -6.06 20.66
N PRO A 627 -3.35 -6.06 19.32
CA PRO A 627 -3.97 -7.15 18.58
C PRO A 627 -3.17 -8.43 18.72
N ALA A 628 -3.86 -9.53 19.03
CA ALA A 628 -3.27 -10.85 18.87
C ALA A 628 -3.35 -11.26 17.41
N PHE A 629 -2.22 -11.66 16.83
CA PHE A 629 -2.14 -12.04 15.42
C PHE A 629 -1.51 -13.43 15.22
N SER A 630 -1.61 -13.93 13.99
CA SER A 630 -0.96 -15.14 13.49
C SER A 630 -0.36 -14.87 12.12
N LEU A 631 0.74 -15.56 11.81
CA LEU A 631 1.46 -15.39 10.55
C LEU A 631 1.27 -16.63 9.66
N ARG A 632 0.99 -16.43 8.37
CA ARG A 632 0.83 -17.50 7.38
C ARG A 632 1.42 -17.06 6.04
N LEU A 633 2.15 -17.96 5.37
CA LEU A 633 2.61 -17.69 4.00
C LEU A 633 1.41 -17.65 3.05
N LYS A 634 1.30 -16.57 2.27
CA LYS A 634 0.29 -16.45 1.21
C LYS A 634 0.67 -17.28 -0.02
N PRO A 635 -0.29 -17.63 -0.88
CA PRO A 635 -0.04 -18.23 -2.21
C PRO A 635 1.08 -17.53 -3.00
N LEU A 636 1.20 -16.20 -2.88
CA LEU A 636 2.24 -15.41 -3.53
C LEU A 636 3.67 -15.90 -3.22
N TYR A 637 3.96 -16.26 -1.97
CA TYR A 637 5.27 -16.83 -1.59
C TYR A 637 5.60 -18.07 -2.42
N PHE A 638 4.64 -18.99 -2.53
CA PHE A 638 4.83 -20.24 -3.23
C PHE A 638 4.93 -20.03 -4.75
N ARG A 639 4.15 -19.08 -5.28
CA ARG A 639 4.19 -18.73 -6.69
C ARG A 639 5.52 -18.09 -7.09
N LEU A 640 6.04 -17.14 -6.32
CA LEU A 640 7.36 -16.57 -6.57
C LEU A 640 8.47 -17.61 -6.41
N ARG A 641 8.32 -18.56 -5.49
CA ARG A 641 9.25 -19.69 -5.36
C ARG A 641 9.34 -20.51 -6.64
N GLU A 642 8.19 -20.84 -7.24
CA GLU A 642 8.12 -21.54 -8.53
C GLU A 642 8.80 -20.73 -9.65
N VAL A 643 8.50 -19.43 -9.74
CA VAL A 643 9.08 -18.55 -10.76
C VAL A 643 10.60 -18.41 -10.62
N TRP A 644 11.13 -18.32 -9.40
CA TRP A 644 12.54 -18.00 -9.18
C TRP A 644 13.45 -19.22 -9.07
N ARG A 645 12.97 -20.34 -8.55
CA ARG A 645 13.75 -21.58 -8.46
C ARG A 645 13.55 -22.52 -9.65
N GLY A 646 12.54 -22.27 -10.48
CA GLY A 646 11.98 -23.28 -11.37
C GLY A 646 10.99 -24.17 -10.61
N GLY A 647 9.99 -24.69 -11.32
CA GLY A 647 9.01 -25.64 -10.75
C GLY A 647 9.66 -26.90 -10.15
N PRO A 648 8.91 -27.69 -9.38
CA PRO A 648 9.42 -28.88 -8.69
C PRO A 648 10.11 -29.89 -9.62
#